data_AF-A0A7I8VKB3-F1
#
_entry.id   AF-A0A7I8VKB3-F1
#
_cell.length_a   1.000
_cell.length_b   1.000
_cell.length_c   1.000
_cell.angle_alpha   90.00
_cell.angle_beta   90.00
_cell.angle_gamma   90.00
#
_symmetry.space_group_name_H-M   'P 1'
#
loop_
_entity.id
_entity.type
_entity.pdbx_description
1 polymer ?
#
loop_
_entity_poly.entity_id
_entity_poly.type
_entity_poly.pdbx_seq_one_letter_code
_entity_poly.pdbx_strand_id
1 'polypeptide(L)'
;MATSTGASRGSKRKKYNTKTGFEEFGGYMSAKISKLQDQFHNIEVDKESTGIFHGVSIYVNGYTEPSSDVLKKIMKENGGIYHHYYSRRYVSHIIATNLPNGKIDKLTDQKIVKAAWITESVKEGKLLPYTDFLVVPPNQKNQKTLTFTKTVTFDKKAQSNEESPTKNKNFVSDFYSRSRLHHISNWGAEFKEYVNSLQKQEDRIFPERENLQKFIQNEDLPISSEAKLQKIYMHVDMDCFFVSVGLRNKPDLKGKPVAVTHSKGGKGKGEQSSLSHSERRNFEKNYYNNREFRGKKTNTTGMINETEMFSEHMGEQGKEKEEEEFYSMAEIASCSYEARKAGVKNGMLMGKAKKLCPELQTINYDFEGYSEVARILYDTVASFTHDIEAVSCDEMLIDCVDVLADTGASPMQFATYLRETIREKTGCNASIGIGKNLLLARLATKKAKPNGQFLMKEEESLAIIKELPVRNLPGVGWALGKKLDTLNIKTCGDLQTISLDVLQKEIGNKTAINLIQFSKGIDDRTLKSQKVRKSVSAEINYGIRFKLMEEADEFLSNLSQELSNRLQNIKAKTKCLTLKLKIRSEGAPKETAKFLGHGICDTVAKSTTIAIATDESQIIDQEVCTLLRMINPTIEDMRGVGIQATKLQFPAENKSIPKVNYGADITKFTVKSTKQNSINPVNSDTKNSLCNDNKLKIREKSISPETLPPLPFAGGYELDDDDDHSITSFQPLSSHDKIVDEDDNNSQKNENEGDKSIYIIDHVPPPDYLSYSKVFIFTSFLDF
;
A
#
# COMPACT_ATOMS: atom_id res chain seq x y z
N MET A 1 -24.63 -78.68 -1.86
CA MET A 1 -23.39 -79.35 -1.42
C MET A 1 -22.22 -78.66 -2.11
N ALA A 2 -21.05 -78.42 -1.52
CA ALA A 2 -20.67 -78.36 -0.10
C ALA A 2 -19.34 -77.57 0.05
N THR A 3 -19.05 -77.09 1.26
CA THR A 3 -17.72 -76.91 1.93
C THR A 3 -16.39 -76.85 1.13
N SER A 4 -15.37 -76.04 1.49
CA SER A 4 -15.21 -75.00 2.54
C SER A 4 -13.79 -74.39 2.59
N THR A 5 -13.59 -73.38 3.45
CA THR A 5 -12.32 -72.80 4.00
C THR A 5 -11.66 -71.68 3.20
N GLY A 6 -11.07 -70.64 3.83
CA GLY A 6 -11.03 -70.25 5.25
C GLY A 6 -10.87 -68.73 5.42
N ALA A 7 -11.68 -68.08 6.25
CA ALA A 7 -11.44 -67.88 7.69
C ALA A 7 -10.49 -66.71 8.03
N SER A 8 -11.04 -65.49 8.14
CA SER A 8 -10.39 -64.33 8.78
C SER A 8 -10.92 -64.13 10.20
N ARG A 9 -10.04 -63.94 11.19
CA ARG A 9 -10.40 -63.62 12.58
C ARG A 9 -10.13 -62.14 12.86
N GLY A 10 -11.18 -61.37 13.11
CA GLY A 10 -11.07 -59.96 13.51
C GLY A 10 -10.65 -59.78 14.97
N SER A 11 -10.08 -58.62 15.28
CA SER A 11 -9.87 -58.14 16.65
C SER A 11 -10.79 -56.95 16.96
N LYS A 12 -11.28 -56.87 18.19
CA LYS A 12 -12.32 -55.91 18.61
C LYS A 12 -11.73 -54.51 18.85
N ARG A 13 -12.32 -53.46 18.26
CA ARG A 13 -12.17 -52.08 18.76
C ARG A 13 -13.46 -51.61 19.43
N LYS A 14 -13.32 -50.87 20.54
CA LYS A 14 -14.42 -50.48 21.42
C LYS A 14 -15.36 -49.49 20.74
N LYS A 15 -16.68 -49.66 20.90
CA LYS A 15 -17.63 -48.57 20.70
C LYS A 15 -17.38 -47.50 21.77
N TYR A 16 -17.10 -46.26 21.34
CA TYR A 16 -17.43 -45.08 22.14
C TYR A 16 -18.83 -44.60 21.75
N ASN A 17 -19.52 -43.95 22.69
CA ASN A 17 -20.92 -43.55 22.54
C ASN A 17 -21.02 -42.02 22.46
N THR A 18 -21.21 -41.48 21.26
CA THR A 18 -21.31 -40.03 21.00
C THR A 18 -22.58 -39.71 20.24
N LYS A 19 -23.58 -39.18 20.97
CA LYS A 19 -24.86 -38.71 20.40
C LYS A 19 -24.69 -37.36 19.68
N THR A 20 -24.50 -37.35 18.37
CA THR A 20 -25.00 -36.30 17.45
C THR A 20 -25.04 -36.85 16.03
N GLY A 21 -26.24 -37.04 15.46
CA GLY A 21 -26.42 -37.49 14.07
C GLY A 21 -26.15 -36.36 13.07
N PHE A 22 -24.88 -35.99 12.90
CA PHE A 22 -24.45 -34.81 12.12
C PHE A 22 -23.48 -35.13 10.97
N GLU A 23 -23.10 -36.41 10.81
CA GLU A 23 -21.98 -36.82 9.94
C GLU A 23 -22.40 -37.41 8.57
N GLU A 24 -23.70 -37.47 8.26
CA GLU A 24 -24.17 -37.84 6.91
C GLU A 24 -24.40 -36.62 6.00
N PHE A 25 -24.06 -36.80 4.71
CA PHE A 25 -24.04 -35.77 3.68
C PHE A 25 -25.46 -35.27 3.35
N GLY A 26 -25.90 -34.24 4.08
CA GLY A 26 -27.22 -33.62 3.96
C GLY A 26 -27.89 -33.32 5.31
N GLY A 27 -27.47 -33.98 6.39
CA GLY A 27 -28.12 -33.88 7.71
C GLY A 27 -28.21 -32.44 8.25
N TYR A 28 -27.16 -31.64 8.09
CA TYR A 28 -27.16 -30.22 8.48
C TYR A 28 -28.22 -29.38 7.73
N MET A 29 -28.43 -29.64 6.44
CA MET A 29 -29.43 -28.90 5.66
C MET A 29 -30.85 -29.30 6.07
N SER A 30 -31.10 -30.60 6.29
CA SER A 30 -32.37 -31.09 6.82
C SER A 30 -32.68 -30.54 8.21
N ALA A 31 -31.71 -30.52 9.12
CA ALA A 31 -31.85 -29.93 10.45
C ALA A 31 -32.10 -28.41 10.39
N LYS A 32 -31.47 -27.70 9.45
CA LYS A 32 -31.69 -26.26 9.23
C LYS A 32 -33.07 -25.98 8.62
N ILE A 33 -33.55 -26.84 7.71
CA ILE A 33 -34.90 -26.76 7.14
C ILE A 33 -35.93 -26.97 8.25
N SER A 34 -35.80 -28.02 9.07
CA SER A 34 -36.66 -28.25 10.23
C SER A 34 -36.71 -27.02 11.14
N LYS A 35 -35.54 -26.53 11.60
CA LYS A 35 -35.46 -25.35 12.48
C LYS A 35 -36.14 -24.10 11.89
N LEU A 36 -36.08 -23.91 10.58
CA LEU A 36 -36.76 -22.81 9.87
C LEU A 36 -38.28 -23.02 9.73
N GLN A 37 -38.74 -24.28 9.64
CA GLN A 37 -40.15 -24.63 9.72
C GLN A 37 -40.67 -24.47 11.16
N ASP A 38 -39.90 -24.87 12.18
CA ASP A 38 -40.22 -24.64 13.59
C ASP A 38 -40.36 -23.13 13.88
N GLN A 39 -39.46 -22.32 13.32
CA GLN A 39 -39.52 -20.83 13.31
C GLN A 39 -40.62 -20.22 12.40
N PHE A 40 -41.48 -21.04 11.79
CA PHE A 40 -42.72 -20.62 11.13
C PHE A 40 -43.96 -21.11 11.90
N HIS A 41 -43.89 -22.29 12.51
CA HIS A 41 -44.92 -22.78 13.42
C HIS A 41 -45.01 -21.94 14.70
N ASN A 42 -43.86 -21.55 15.26
CA ASN A 42 -43.74 -20.77 16.50
C ASN A 42 -43.88 -19.24 16.29
N ILE A 43 -44.46 -18.80 15.18
CA ILE A 43 -44.92 -17.40 15.04
C ILE A 43 -46.26 -17.29 15.75
N GLU A 44 -46.30 -16.47 16.80
CA GLU A 44 -47.53 -16.09 17.50
C GLU A 44 -48.44 -15.28 16.57
N VAL A 45 -49.75 -15.48 16.70
CA VAL A 45 -50.76 -14.92 15.79
C VAL A 45 -51.88 -14.29 16.64
N ASP A 46 -52.07 -12.99 16.48
CA ASP A 46 -52.96 -12.17 17.33
C ASP A 46 -54.47 -12.35 17.02
N LYS A 47 -54.82 -13.23 16.06
CA LYS A 47 -56.17 -13.42 15.51
C LYS A 47 -56.40 -14.86 15.05
N GLU A 48 -57.66 -15.29 15.03
CA GLU A 48 -58.06 -16.54 14.39
C GLU A 48 -57.81 -16.51 12.86
N SER A 49 -57.44 -17.65 12.29
CA SER A 49 -57.05 -17.74 10.88
C SER A 49 -58.24 -17.70 9.94
N THR A 50 -58.18 -16.82 8.93
CA THR A 50 -59.20 -16.68 7.88
C THR A 50 -59.27 -17.87 6.92
N GLY A 51 -58.25 -18.74 6.90
CA GLY A 51 -58.16 -19.91 6.02
C GLY A 51 -58.01 -19.62 4.51
N ILE A 52 -57.90 -18.35 4.09
CA ILE A 52 -57.89 -17.93 2.66
C ILE A 52 -56.83 -18.66 1.83
N PHE A 53 -55.68 -19.00 2.43
CA PHE A 53 -54.57 -19.70 1.77
C PHE A 53 -54.46 -21.19 2.14
N HIS A 54 -55.55 -21.83 2.60
CA HIS A 54 -55.54 -23.26 2.88
C HIS A 54 -55.10 -24.08 1.65
N GLY A 55 -54.06 -24.91 1.82
CA GLY A 55 -53.44 -25.66 0.72
C GLY A 55 -52.50 -24.87 -0.20
N VAL A 56 -52.31 -23.56 0.04
CA VAL A 56 -51.35 -22.73 -0.70
C VAL A 56 -50.02 -22.65 0.04
N SER A 57 -48.94 -22.97 -0.67
CA SER A 57 -47.56 -22.94 -0.17
C SER A 57 -46.68 -22.10 -1.10
N ILE A 58 -45.93 -21.15 -0.53
CA ILE A 58 -45.17 -20.18 -1.31
C ILE A 58 -43.66 -20.25 -1.08
N TYR A 59 -42.90 -19.79 -2.06
CA TYR A 59 -41.47 -19.47 -1.95
C TYR A 59 -41.20 -18.12 -2.64
N VAL A 60 -40.48 -17.22 -1.97
CA VAL A 60 -40.11 -15.90 -2.51
C VAL A 60 -38.75 -15.99 -3.23
N ASN A 61 -38.69 -15.56 -4.50
CA ASN A 61 -37.52 -15.71 -5.37
C ASN A 61 -36.94 -14.35 -5.81
N GLY A 62 -36.48 -13.55 -4.85
CA GLY A 62 -35.88 -12.23 -5.08
C GLY A 62 -36.63 -11.13 -4.34
N TYR A 63 -36.56 -9.91 -4.87
CA TYR A 63 -37.31 -8.78 -4.31
C TYR A 63 -38.83 -8.95 -4.54
N THR A 64 -39.60 -8.67 -3.50
CA THR A 64 -41.05 -8.54 -3.52
C THR A 64 -41.47 -7.34 -2.69
N GLU A 65 -42.60 -6.75 -3.05
CA GLU A 65 -43.28 -5.72 -2.28
C GLU A 65 -44.73 -6.17 -2.04
N PRO A 66 -45.16 -6.41 -0.79
CA PRO A 66 -44.37 -6.32 0.46
C PRO A 66 -43.27 -7.39 0.57
N SER A 67 -42.38 -7.20 1.56
CA SER A 67 -41.17 -8.01 1.74
C SER A 67 -41.47 -9.47 2.13
N SER A 68 -40.46 -10.34 1.98
CA SER A 68 -40.55 -11.77 2.29
C SER A 68 -41.04 -12.08 3.71
N ASP A 69 -40.63 -11.30 4.71
CA ASP A 69 -41.02 -11.54 6.11
C ASP A 69 -42.44 -11.04 6.41
N VAL A 70 -42.90 -10.00 5.73
CA VAL A 70 -44.30 -9.56 5.76
C VAL A 70 -45.19 -10.61 5.07
N LEU A 71 -44.79 -11.13 3.90
CA LEU A 71 -45.46 -12.24 3.24
C LEU A 71 -45.46 -13.52 4.11
N LYS A 72 -44.38 -13.79 4.84
CA LYS A 72 -44.31 -14.90 5.82
C LYS A 72 -45.35 -14.74 6.94
N LYS A 73 -45.52 -13.54 7.51
CA LYS A 73 -46.56 -13.26 8.53
C LYS A 73 -47.97 -13.37 7.93
N ILE A 74 -48.23 -12.75 6.77
CA ILE A 74 -49.55 -12.80 6.10
C ILE A 74 -49.97 -14.24 5.78
N MET A 75 -49.07 -15.08 5.26
CA MET A 75 -49.38 -16.49 4.96
C MET A 75 -49.74 -17.27 6.22
N LYS A 76 -49.01 -17.05 7.33
CA LYS A 76 -49.27 -17.67 8.64
C LYS A 76 -50.63 -17.25 9.20
N GLU A 77 -50.95 -15.97 9.15
CA GLU A 77 -52.23 -15.38 9.62
C GLU A 77 -53.45 -15.88 8.82
N ASN A 78 -53.27 -16.22 7.54
CA ASN A 78 -54.36 -16.56 6.62
C ASN A 78 -54.34 -18.04 6.19
N GLY A 79 -53.67 -18.91 6.96
CA GLY A 79 -53.81 -20.37 6.87
C GLY A 79 -52.98 -21.07 5.78
N GLY A 80 -51.99 -20.41 5.20
CA GLY A 80 -51.08 -20.97 4.19
C GLY A 80 -49.65 -21.19 4.69
N ILE A 81 -48.78 -21.73 3.83
CA ILE A 81 -47.43 -22.18 4.19
C ILE A 81 -46.35 -21.32 3.52
N TYR A 82 -45.32 -20.92 4.28
CA TYR A 82 -44.13 -20.25 3.76
C TYR A 82 -42.91 -21.19 3.77
N HIS A 83 -42.28 -21.41 2.61
CA HIS A 83 -41.03 -22.16 2.52
C HIS A 83 -39.81 -21.24 2.41
N HIS A 84 -38.83 -21.43 3.29
CA HIS A 84 -37.53 -20.73 3.25
C HIS A 84 -36.58 -21.23 2.16
N TYR A 85 -36.85 -22.40 1.57
CA TYR A 85 -36.06 -22.99 0.49
C TYR A 85 -36.99 -23.57 -0.57
N TYR A 86 -36.68 -23.34 -1.85
CA TYR A 86 -37.47 -23.85 -2.96
C TYR A 86 -37.41 -25.38 -3.05
N SER A 87 -38.57 -26.02 -3.12
CA SER A 87 -38.72 -27.43 -3.46
C SER A 87 -39.91 -27.62 -4.39
N ARG A 88 -39.66 -28.11 -5.60
CA ARG A 88 -40.69 -28.41 -6.63
C ARG A 88 -41.74 -29.45 -6.16
N ARG A 89 -41.49 -30.17 -5.05
CA ARG A 89 -42.46 -31.11 -4.44
C ARG A 89 -43.43 -30.45 -3.46
N TYR A 90 -43.11 -29.28 -2.92
CA TYR A 90 -43.82 -28.70 -1.76
C TYR A 90 -44.28 -27.25 -1.97
N VAL A 91 -43.67 -26.51 -2.88
CA VAL A 91 -44.05 -25.13 -3.24
C VAL A 91 -45.12 -25.15 -4.34
N SER A 92 -46.28 -24.52 -4.12
CA SER A 92 -47.34 -24.42 -5.13
C SER A 92 -47.27 -23.15 -5.98
N HIS A 93 -46.75 -22.04 -5.43
CA HIS A 93 -46.57 -20.76 -6.14
C HIS A 93 -45.21 -20.12 -5.79
N ILE A 94 -44.54 -19.54 -6.79
CA ILE A 94 -43.29 -18.79 -6.64
C ILE A 94 -43.62 -17.30 -6.70
N ILE A 95 -43.23 -16.54 -5.69
CA ILE A 95 -43.51 -15.10 -5.60
C ILE A 95 -42.27 -14.30 -6.02
N ALA A 96 -42.43 -13.40 -6.99
CA ALA A 96 -41.37 -12.47 -7.42
C ALA A 96 -41.99 -11.22 -8.08
N THR A 97 -41.32 -10.08 -7.99
CA THR A 97 -41.71 -8.89 -8.78
C THR A 97 -41.27 -8.99 -10.25
N ASN A 98 -40.08 -9.57 -10.50
CA ASN A 98 -39.54 -9.85 -11.84
C ASN A 98 -38.52 -11.01 -11.76
N LEU A 99 -38.30 -11.74 -12.86
CA LEU A 99 -37.27 -12.79 -12.98
C LEU A 99 -36.57 -12.70 -14.34
N PRO A 100 -35.22 -12.88 -14.42
CA PRO A 100 -34.52 -12.98 -15.69
C PRO A 100 -34.97 -14.20 -16.53
N ASN A 101 -34.97 -14.07 -17.85
CA ASN A 101 -35.38 -15.12 -18.79
C ASN A 101 -34.73 -16.49 -18.50
N GLY A 102 -33.40 -16.53 -18.30
CA GLY A 102 -32.67 -17.76 -17.95
C GLY A 102 -32.98 -18.38 -16.56
N LYS A 103 -33.84 -17.74 -15.73
CA LYS A 103 -34.52 -18.38 -14.59
C LYS A 103 -35.94 -18.85 -14.97
N ILE A 104 -36.67 -18.09 -15.77
CA ILE A 104 -38.01 -18.46 -16.29
C ILE A 104 -37.92 -19.75 -17.12
N ASP A 105 -36.91 -19.86 -18.00
CA ASP A 105 -36.62 -21.05 -18.81
C ASP A 105 -36.32 -22.32 -18.00
N LYS A 106 -36.03 -22.18 -16.69
CA LYS A 106 -35.76 -23.28 -15.74
C LYS A 106 -36.94 -23.56 -14.79
N LEU A 107 -38.02 -22.79 -14.90
CA LEU A 107 -39.19 -22.80 -14.04
C LEU A 107 -40.51 -22.77 -14.85
N THR A 108 -40.46 -23.18 -16.12
CA THR A 108 -41.57 -23.14 -17.10
C THR A 108 -42.89 -23.73 -16.59
N ASP A 109 -42.79 -24.77 -15.76
CA ASP A 109 -43.93 -25.56 -15.30
C ASP A 109 -44.41 -25.12 -13.89
N GLN A 110 -44.07 -23.91 -13.46
CA GLN A 110 -44.36 -23.39 -12.12
C GLN A 110 -45.17 -22.09 -12.17
N LYS A 111 -46.05 -21.90 -11.18
CA LYS A 111 -46.89 -20.70 -11.08
C LYS A 111 -46.07 -19.54 -10.50
N ILE A 112 -45.56 -18.67 -11.36
CA ILE A 112 -44.75 -17.50 -10.97
C ILE A 112 -45.65 -16.26 -10.95
N VAL A 113 -45.91 -15.72 -9.75
CA VAL A 113 -46.89 -14.64 -9.53
C VAL A 113 -46.30 -13.48 -8.72
N LYS A 114 -46.89 -12.30 -8.86
CA LYS A 114 -46.54 -11.09 -8.09
C LYS A 114 -47.07 -11.20 -6.66
N ALA A 115 -46.38 -10.55 -5.71
CA ALA A 115 -46.80 -10.48 -4.31
C ALA A 115 -48.19 -9.83 -4.12
N ALA A 116 -48.59 -8.95 -5.05
CA ALA A 116 -49.93 -8.37 -5.17
C ALA A 116 -51.06 -9.41 -5.02
N TRP A 117 -50.90 -10.62 -5.60
CA TRP A 117 -51.89 -11.71 -5.49
C TRP A 117 -52.24 -12.06 -4.03
N ILE A 118 -51.25 -12.06 -3.15
CA ILE A 118 -51.41 -12.41 -1.74
C ILE A 118 -52.09 -11.25 -1.00
N THR A 119 -51.61 -10.01 -1.19
CA THR A 119 -52.17 -8.84 -0.51
C THR A 119 -53.60 -8.53 -0.96
N GLU A 120 -53.92 -8.71 -2.24
CA GLU A 120 -55.25 -8.46 -2.77
C GLU A 120 -56.23 -9.58 -2.39
N SER A 121 -55.79 -10.86 -2.35
CA SER A 121 -56.65 -11.95 -1.83
C SER A 121 -57.04 -11.76 -0.36
N VAL A 122 -56.13 -11.22 0.47
CA VAL A 122 -56.43 -10.89 1.87
C VAL A 122 -57.34 -9.66 1.97
N LYS A 123 -57.10 -8.62 1.16
CA LYS A 123 -57.93 -7.41 1.10
C LYS A 123 -59.38 -7.72 0.67
N GLU A 124 -59.55 -8.62 -0.29
CA GLU A 124 -60.85 -9.06 -0.83
C GLU A 124 -61.50 -10.19 0.01
N GLY A 125 -60.85 -10.66 1.07
CA GLY A 125 -61.34 -11.73 1.95
C GLY A 125 -61.48 -13.11 1.28
N LYS A 126 -60.90 -13.31 0.10
CA LYS A 126 -61.11 -14.50 -0.75
C LYS A 126 -59.89 -14.75 -1.65
N LEU A 127 -59.59 -16.01 -1.95
CA LEU A 127 -58.47 -16.37 -2.82
C LEU A 127 -58.76 -15.95 -4.28
N LEU A 128 -57.99 -15.00 -4.80
CA LEU A 128 -58.16 -14.49 -6.17
C LEU A 128 -57.53 -15.43 -7.22
N PRO A 129 -57.97 -15.38 -8.50
CA PRO A 129 -57.33 -16.14 -9.58
C PRO A 129 -55.86 -15.75 -9.75
N TYR A 130 -54.95 -16.72 -9.60
CA TYR A 130 -53.51 -16.48 -9.70
C TYR A 130 -53.05 -16.09 -11.13
N THR A 131 -53.89 -16.34 -12.14
CA THR A 131 -53.65 -16.04 -13.56
C THR A 131 -53.39 -14.56 -13.81
N ASP A 132 -54.10 -13.71 -13.08
CA ASP A 132 -54.19 -12.28 -13.35
C ASP A 132 -52.97 -11.53 -12.78
N PHE A 133 -52.19 -12.25 -11.94
CA PHE A 133 -50.99 -11.78 -11.25
C PHE A 133 -49.70 -12.46 -11.75
N LEU A 134 -49.75 -13.22 -12.86
CA LEU A 134 -48.58 -13.87 -13.43
C LEU A 134 -47.47 -12.86 -13.76
N VAL A 135 -46.22 -13.21 -13.44
CA VAL A 135 -45.03 -12.40 -13.79
C VAL A 135 -44.73 -12.48 -15.30
N VAL A 136 -45.12 -13.58 -15.95
CA VAL A 136 -44.95 -13.81 -17.39
C VAL A 136 -46.29 -14.32 -17.98
N PRO A 137 -46.94 -13.57 -18.88
CA PRO A 137 -48.14 -14.04 -19.57
C PRO A 137 -47.83 -15.22 -20.50
N PRO A 138 -48.68 -16.27 -20.60
CA PRO A 138 -48.35 -17.52 -21.32
C PRO A 138 -48.04 -17.43 -22.83
N ASN A 139 -48.12 -16.26 -23.48
CA ASN A 139 -48.09 -16.12 -24.94
C ASN A 139 -47.08 -15.10 -25.52
N GLN A 140 -46.20 -14.50 -24.71
CA GLN A 140 -45.15 -13.60 -25.25
C GLN A 140 -43.93 -14.36 -25.83
N LYS A 141 -44.16 -15.12 -26.92
CA LYS A 141 -43.09 -15.73 -27.75
C LYS A 141 -42.93 -15.13 -29.15
N ASN A 142 -43.71 -14.11 -29.51
CA ASN A 142 -43.68 -13.45 -30.83
C ASN A 142 -43.47 -11.92 -30.72
N GLN A 143 -42.30 -11.48 -30.24
CA GLN A 143 -41.86 -10.10 -30.46
C GLN A 143 -41.17 -10.02 -31.83
N LYS A 144 -41.77 -9.27 -32.77
CA LYS A 144 -41.27 -9.18 -34.15
C LYS A 144 -39.92 -8.47 -34.20
N THR A 145 -38.93 -9.09 -34.85
CA THR A 145 -37.65 -8.46 -35.18
C THR A 145 -37.86 -7.22 -36.06
N LEU A 146 -37.32 -6.08 -35.66
CA LEU A 146 -37.31 -4.87 -36.48
C LEU A 146 -36.15 -4.90 -37.47
N THR A 147 -36.46 -5.06 -38.75
CA THR A 147 -35.49 -4.97 -39.85
C THR A 147 -35.13 -3.51 -40.10
N PHE A 148 -33.89 -3.11 -39.80
CA PHE A 148 -33.43 -1.75 -40.06
C PHE A 148 -32.91 -1.60 -41.49
N THR A 149 -33.69 -0.94 -42.34
CA THR A 149 -33.28 -0.51 -43.69
C THR A 149 -32.19 0.56 -43.60
N LYS A 150 -31.28 0.58 -44.58
CA LYS A 150 -30.10 1.46 -44.62
C LYS A 150 -30.43 2.86 -45.14
N THR A 151 -29.59 3.87 -44.80
CA THR A 151 -29.70 5.31 -45.20
C THR A 151 -30.83 6.02 -44.42
N VAL A 152 -30.67 7.23 -43.87
CA VAL A 152 -29.96 8.43 -44.34
C VAL A 152 -28.98 9.04 -43.30
N THR A 153 -27.93 9.70 -43.79
CA THR A 153 -26.96 10.49 -43.01
C THR A 153 -27.55 11.80 -42.50
N PHE A 154 -27.39 12.08 -41.20
CA PHE A 154 -27.55 13.43 -40.63
C PHE A 154 -26.38 13.75 -39.71
N ASP A 155 -25.77 14.92 -39.88
CA ASP A 155 -24.59 15.34 -39.12
C ASP A 155 -24.90 15.56 -37.64
N LYS A 156 -24.36 14.69 -36.79
CA LYS A 156 -24.28 14.95 -35.36
C LYS A 156 -22.98 15.68 -35.03
N LYS A 157 -23.11 16.97 -34.66
CA LYS A 157 -22.08 17.67 -33.86
C LYS A 157 -21.73 16.83 -32.63
N ALA A 158 -20.46 16.85 -32.24
CA ALA A 158 -19.92 15.93 -31.25
C ALA A 158 -20.65 15.98 -29.90
N GLN A 159 -21.34 14.89 -29.56
CA GLN A 159 -21.52 14.47 -28.17
C GLN A 159 -20.36 13.54 -27.82
N SER A 160 -19.70 13.78 -26.69
CA SER A 160 -18.61 12.96 -26.19
C SER A 160 -19.15 11.62 -25.67
N ASN A 161 -18.92 10.54 -26.42
CA ASN A 161 -19.03 9.19 -25.89
C ASN A 161 -17.90 8.96 -24.87
N GLU A 162 -18.14 9.27 -23.60
CA GLU A 162 -17.29 8.80 -22.52
C GLU A 162 -17.58 7.31 -22.25
N GLU A 163 -16.82 6.45 -22.91
CA GLU A 163 -16.76 5.03 -22.57
C GLU A 163 -16.18 4.88 -21.16
N SER A 164 -16.84 4.06 -20.31
CA SER A 164 -16.36 3.84 -18.94
C SER A 164 -14.97 3.17 -18.98
N PRO A 165 -13.96 3.65 -18.23
CA PRO A 165 -12.56 3.20 -18.35
C PRO A 165 -12.37 1.68 -18.28
N THR A 166 -13.23 1.01 -17.50
CA THR A 166 -13.33 -0.44 -17.31
C THR A 166 -13.68 -1.25 -18.56
N LYS A 167 -14.20 -0.65 -19.64
CA LYS A 167 -14.51 -1.34 -20.92
C LYS A 167 -13.31 -1.49 -21.84
N ASN A 168 -12.24 -0.72 -21.62
CA ASN A 168 -10.99 -0.93 -22.35
C ASN A 168 -10.35 -2.25 -21.87
N LYS A 169 -10.21 -3.23 -22.77
CA LYS A 169 -9.57 -4.52 -22.45
C LYS A 169 -8.11 -4.36 -21.96
N ASN A 170 -7.44 -3.27 -22.35
CA ASN A 170 -6.10 -2.92 -21.88
C ASN A 170 -6.10 -2.16 -20.54
N PHE A 171 -7.25 -1.88 -19.91
CA PHE A 171 -7.33 -1.08 -18.68
C PHE A 171 -6.42 -1.60 -17.55
N VAL A 172 -6.26 -2.92 -17.43
CA VAL A 172 -5.39 -3.54 -16.41
C VAL A 172 -3.92 -3.18 -16.64
N SER A 173 -3.42 -3.28 -17.88
CA SER A 173 -2.03 -2.94 -18.24
C SER A 173 -1.80 -1.43 -18.32
N ASP A 174 -2.78 -0.65 -18.82
CA ASP A 174 -2.79 0.82 -18.78
C ASP A 174 -2.73 1.36 -17.34
N PHE A 175 -3.42 0.71 -16.40
CA PHE A 175 -3.35 1.06 -14.98
C PHE A 175 -1.98 0.73 -14.39
N TYR A 176 -1.51 -0.50 -14.55
CA TYR A 176 -0.27 -0.95 -13.91
C TYR A 176 0.97 -0.21 -14.44
N SER A 177 1.08 0.00 -15.76
CA SER A 177 2.17 0.78 -16.36
C SER A 177 2.29 2.21 -15.82
N ARG A 178 1.16 2.85 -15.44
CA ARG A 178 1.10 4.22 -14.89
C ARG A 178 1.11 4.26 -13.36
N SER A 179 1.09 3.12 -12.68
CA SER A 179 0.91 3.02 -11.24
C SER A 179 2.25 2.95 -10.50
N ARG A 180 2.70 4.09 -9.97
CA ARG A 180 3.93 4.18 -9.15
C ARG A 180 3.98 3.16 -8.00
N LEU A 181 2.83 2.88 -7.39
CA LEU A 181 2.73 1.98 -6.24
C LEU A 181 2.87 0.51 -6.66
N HIS A 182 2.49 0.17 -7.89
CA HIS A 182 2.76 -1.14 -8.47
C HIS A 182 4.26 -1.30 -8.75
N HIS A 183 4.88 -0.35 -9.46
CA HIS A 183 6.31 -0.38 -9.77
C HIS A 183 7.19 -0.52 -8.51
N ILE A 184 6.99 0.35 -7.50
CA ILE A 184 7.72 0.25 -6.21
C ILE A 184 7.49 -1.11 -5.52
N SER A 185 6.28 -1.68 -5.63
CA SER A 185 5.98 -3.01 -5.04
C SER A 185 6.62 -4.16 -5.81
N ASN A 186 6.75 -4.05 -7.13
CA ASN A 186 7.44 -5.03 -7.98
C ASN A 186 8.94 -5.01 -7.68
N TRP A 187 9.60 -3.85 -7.85
CA TRP A 187 11.03 -3.67 -7.57
C TRP A 187 11.37 -4.03 -6.12
N GLY A 188 10.53 -3.58 -5.18
CA GLY A 188 10.66 -3.93 -3.76
C GLY A 188 10.46 -5.42 -3.45
N ALA A 189 9.99 -6.25 -4.39
CA ALA A 189 9.96 -7.71 -4.27
C ALA A 189 11.09 -8.37 -5.07
N GLU A 190 11.41 -7.84 -6.26
CA GLU A 190 12.54 -8.21 -7.10
C GLU A 190 13.86 -8.10 -6.35
N PHE A 191 14.15 -6.97 -5.68
CA PHE A 191 15.38 -6.81 -4.90
C PHE A 191 15.44 -7.72 -3.66
N LYS A 192 14.30 -8.20 -3.14
CA LYS A 192 14.28 -9.23 -2.09
C LYS A 192 14.65 -10.60 -2.67
N GLU A 193 14.27 -10.88 -3.91
CA GLU A 193 14.67 -12.09 -4.64
C GLU A 193 16.12 -12.02 -5.16
N TYR A 194 16.63 -10.82 -5.46
CA TYR A 194 18.05 -10.58 -5.74
C TYR A 194 18.93 -10.83 -4.51
N VAL A 195 18.61 -10.23 -3.35
CA VAL A 195 19.36 -10.50 -2.11
C VAL A 195 19.25 -11.98 -1.71
N ASN A 196 18.10 -12.63 -1.92
CA ASN A 196 17.97 -14.09 -1.75
C ASN A 196 18.92 -14.89 -2.67
N SER A 197 19.33 -14.36 -3.84
CA SER A 197 20.26 -15.05 -4.75
C SER A 197 21.73 -14.77 -4.43
N LEU A 198 22.08 -13.55 -4.00
CA LEU A 198 23.41 -13.23 -3.45
C LEU A 198 23.77 -14.13 -2.25
N GLN A 199 22.78 -14.41 -1.40
CA GLN A 199 22.87 -15.31 -0.25
C GLN A 199 22.94 -16.81 -0.62
N LYS A 200 22.95 -17.15 -1.92
CA LYS A 200 23.20 -18.50 -2.47
C LYS A 200 24.50 -18.61 -3.28
N GLN A 201 25.25 -17.51 -3.45
CA GLN A 201 26.53 -17.56 -4.15
C GLN A 201 27.61 -18.11 -3.21
N GLU A 202 28.35 -19.12 -3.69
CA GLU A 202 29.50 -19.70 -2.99
C GLU A 202 30.72 -18.76 -3.08
N ASP A 203 30.91 -18.12 -4.25
CA ASP A 203 31.96 -17.14 -4.52
C ASP A 203 31.60 -15.75 -3.94
N ARG A 204 32.07 -15.46 -2.71
CA ARG A 204 31.93 -14.14 -2.06
C ARG A 204 33.00 -13.13 -2.52
N ILE A 205 32.91 -12.67 -3.77
CA ILE A 205 33.85 -11.69 -4.37
C ILE A 205 33.30 -10.26 -4.20
N PHE A 206 34.10 -9.35 -3.64
CA PHE A 206 33.68 -7.97 -3.29
C PHE A 206 34.62 -6.89 -3.88
N PRO A 207 34.49 -6.53 -5.18
CA PRO A 207 35.45 -5.64 -5.84
C PRO A 207 35.60 -4.25 -5.19
N GLU A 208 34.50 -3.65 -4.71
CA GLU A 208 34.55 -2.32 -4.11
C GLU A 208 35.02 -2.35 -2.64
N ARG A 209 34.93 -3.51 -1.97
CA ARG A 209 35.56 -3.74 -0.65
C ARG A 209 37.09 -3.72 -0.78
N GLU A 210 37.64 -4.31 -1.83
CA GLU A 210 39.08 -4.18 -2.12
C GLU A 210 39.46 -2.74 -2.48
N ASN A 211 38.63 -2.03 -3.25
CA ASN A 211 38.90 -0.63 -3.61
C ASN A 211 38.84 0.30 -2.39
N LEU A 212 37.92 0.06 -1.45
CA LEU A 212 37.88 0.72 -0.15
C LEU A 212 39.11 0.39 0.69
N GLN A 213 39.57 -0.87 0.74
CA GLN A 213 40.81 -1.24 1.44
C GLN A 213 42.03 -0.48 0.88
N LYS A 214 42.16 -0.41 -0.45
CA LYS A 214 43.21 0.35 -1.16
C LYS A 214 43.10 1.85 -0.89
N PHE A 215 41.87 2.39 -0.82
CA PHE A 215 41.61 3.80 -0.48
C PHE A 215 42.10 4.14 0.94
N ILE A 216 41.69 3.35 1.95
CA ILE A 216 42.11 3.56 3.35
C ILE A 216 43.64 3.44 3.52
N GLN A 217 44.28 2.51 2.82
CA GLN A 217 45.73 2.33 2.83
C GLN A 217 46.51 3.54 2.27
N ASN A 218 45.86 4.40 1.47
CA ASN A 218 46.47 5.59 0.88
C ASN A 218 46.22 6.90 1.67
N GLU A 219 45.42 6.90 2.74
CA GLU A 219 45.12 8.12 3.51
C GLU A 219 46.19 8.49 4.57
N ASP A 220 47.26 7.69 4.75
CA ASP A 220 48.34 7.90 5.74
C ASP A 220 47.86 8.13 7.20
N LEU A 221 46.67 7.62 7.53
CA LEU A 221 46.04 7.75 8.85
C LEU A 221 46.31 6.53 9.76
N PRO A 222 46.44 6.72 11.08
CA PRO A 222 46.72 5.62 12.00
C PRO A 222 45.55 4.63 12.07
N ILE A 223 45.83 3.37 11.72
CA ILE A 223 44.88 2.26 11.82
C ILE A 223 44.48 2.09 13.29
N SER A 224 43.23 2.43 13.61
CA SER A 224 42.69 2.32 14.97
C SER A 224 42.47 0.85 15.34
N SER A 225 43.45 0.29 16.07
CA SER A 225 43.52 -1.14 16.42
C SER A 225 42.50 -1.59 17.48
N GLU A 226 41.67 -0.69 18.01
CA GLU A 226 40.67 -0.99 19.05
C GLU A 226 39.23 -1.17 18.51
N ALA A 227 39.08 -1.60 17.26
CA ALA A 227 37.82 -2.07 16.70
C ALA A 227 37.35 -3.41 17.31
N LYS A 228 37.04 -3.44 18.62
CA LYS A 228 36.27 -4.53 19.23
C LYS A 228 34.96 -4.69 18.46
N LEU A 229 34.63 -5.93 18.08
CA LEU A 229 33.52 -6.31 17.19
C LEU A 229 32.13 -5.94 17.76
N GLN A 230 31.80 -4.65 17.77
CA GLN A 230 30.47 -4.13 17.99
C GLN A 230 29.68 -4.24 16.68
N LYS A 231 28.39 -4.61 16.79
CA LYS A 231 27.50 -4.64 15.63
C LYS A 231 27.30 -3.21 15.11
N ILE A 232 27.56 -2.98 13.84
CA ILE A 232 27.39 -1.68 13.19
C ILE A 232 26.55 -1.90 11.94
N TYR A 233 25.39 -1.23 11.90
CA TYR A 233 24.48 -1.25 10.77
C TYR A 233 24.48 0.10 10.07
N MET A 234 24.47 0.07 8.75
CA MET A 234 24.15 1.23 7.93
C MET A 234 22.76 1.10 7.32
N HIS A 235 22.10 2.25 7.19
CA HIS A 235 20.84 2.42 6.50
C HIS A 235 21.02 3.41 5.35
N VAL A 236 20.93 2.90 4.12
CA VAL A 236 21.20 3.63 2.87
C VAL A 236 19.86 3.98 2.23
N ASP A 237 19.63 5.27 1.96
CA ASP A 237 18.34 5.80 1.50
C ASP A 237 18.60 6.93 0.48
N MET A 238 18.13 6.75 -0.76
CA MET A 238 18.33 7.70 -1.86
C MET A 238 17.58 9.02 -1.63
N ASP A 239 18.22 10.15 -1.95
CA ASP A 239 17.62 11.44 -1.67
C ASP A 239 16.57 11.85 -2.69
N CYS A 240 15.34 12.07 -2.19
CA CYS A 240 14.10 12.36 -2.92
C CYS A 240 13.85 11.49 -4.18
N PHE A 241 14.49 10.31 -4.24
CA PHE A 241 14.61 9.33 -5.32
C PHE A 241 14.06 9.75 -6.69
N PHE A 242 12.74 9.63 -6.92
CA PHE A 242 12.11 9.92 -8.21
C PHE A 242 12.42 11.33 -8.77
N VAL A 243 12.63 12.32 -7.90
CA VAL A 243 13.04 13.66 -8.30
C VAL A 243 14.50 13.67 -8.75
N SER A 244 15.44 13.15 -7.93
CA SER A 244 16.86 13.08 -8.28
C SER A 244 17.10 12.36 -9.60
N VAL A 245 16.48 11.19 -9.80
CA VAL A 245 16.59 10.43 -11.06
C VAL A 245 16.02 11.23 -12.24
N GLY A 246 14.83 11.83 -12.07
CA GLY A 246 14.17 12.65 -13.09
C GLY A 246 14.87 14.00 -13.37
N LEU A 247 15.82 14.41 -12.51
CA LEU A 247 16.65 15.62 -12.65
C LEU A 247 18.05 15.36 -13.22
N ARG A 248 18.50 14.10 -13.36
CA ARG A 248 19.79 13.75 -13.97
C ARG A 248 19.98 14.47 -15.31
N ASN A 249 18.93 14.41 -16.15
CA ASN A 249 18.90 14.96 -17.51
C ASN A 249 18.18 16.33 -17.60
N LYS A 250 18.04 17.07 -16.49
CA LYS A 250 17.39 18.39 -16.43
C LYS A 250 18.17 19.37 -15.54
N PRO A 251 19.35 19.85 -16.00
CA PRO A 251 20.22 20.72 -15.19
C PRO A 251 19.55 22.06 -14.86
N ASP A 252 18.68 22.54 -15.75
CA ASP A 252 17.85 23.74 -15.62
C ASP A 252 16.86 23.68 -14.44
N LEU A 253 16.55 22.48 -13.92
CA LEU A 253 15.64 22.26 -12.80
C LEU A 253 16.34 21.94 -11.48
N LYS A 254 17.68 21.83 -11.45
CA LYS A 254 18.45 21.64 -10.20
C LYS A 254 18.35 22.89 -9.33
N GLY A 255 18.23 22.71 -8.01
CA GLY A 255 18.07 23.82 -7.05
C GLY A 255 16.71 24.54 -7.12
N LYS A 256 15.73 24.02 -7.86
CA LYS A 256 14.36 24.56 -7.93
C LYS A 256 13.36 23.65 -7.22
N PRO A 257 12.25 24.18 -6.67
CA PRO A 257 11.19 23.34 -6.12
C PRO A 257 10.50 22.54 -7.22
N VAL A 258 10.83 21.25 -7.27
CA VAL A 258 10.32 20.25 -8.22
C VAL A 258 9.55 19.14 -7.51
N ALA A 259 8.49 18.64 -8.14
CA ALA A 259 7.71 17.47 -7.72
C ALA A 259 7.40 16.51 -8.88
N VAL A 260 7.37 15.21 -8.59
CA VAL A 260 6.96 14.15 -9.53
C VAL A 260 5.47 13.86 -9.34
N THR A 261 4.66 13.99 -10.39
CA THR A 261 3.20 13.73 -10.34
C THR A 261 2.62 13.47 -11.73
N HIS A 262 1.37 13.02 -11.80
CA HIS A 262 0.59 12.86 -13.05
C HIS A 262 -0.09 14.17 -13.51
N SER A 263 -0.04 15.24 -12.69
CA SER A 263 -0.61 16.54 -13.06
C SER A 263 0.40 17.44 -13.75
N LYS A 264 -0.03 18.12 -14.82
CA LYS A 264 0.75 19.18 -15.50
C LYS A 264 0.72 20.54 -14.78
N GLY A 265 0.37 20.57 -13.49
CA GLY A 265 0.39 21.77 -12.64
C GLY A 265 -0.70 22.84 -12.88
N GLY A 266 -1.46 22.75 -13.98
CA GLY A 266 -2.51 23.72 -14.33
C GLY A 266 -3.80 23.61 -13.51
N LYS A 267 -4.65 24.65 -13.59
CA LYS A 267 -6.02 24.64 -13.06
C LYS A 267 -6.86 23.58 -13.80
N GLY A 268 -7.68 22.83 -13.05
CA GLY A 268 -8.59 21.83 -13.58
C GLY A 268 -9.76 22.46 -14.33
N LYS A 269 -10.37 21.70 -15.25
CA LYS A 269 -11.66 22.05 -15.85
C LYS A 269 -12.78 21.60 -14.91
N GLY A 270 -13.75 22.45 -14.66
CA GLY A 270 -14.93 22.10 -13.84
C GLY A 270 -15.88 21.17 -14.58
N GLU A 271 -16.50 20.25 -13.85
CA GLU A 271 -17.54 19.32 -14.32
C GLU A 271 -18.88 19.68 -13.67
N GLN A 272 -19.98 19.56 -14.40
CA GLN A 272 -21.33 19.81 -13.87
C GLN A 272 -21.87 18.56 -13.18
N SER A 273 -22.15 18.65 -11.88
CA SER A 273 -22.77 17.59 -11.08
C SER A 273 -23.68 18.19 -9.99
N SER A 274 -24.64 17.41 -9.48
CA SER A 274 -25.65 17.86 -8.50
C SER A 274 -25.11 18.23 -7.11
N LEU A 275 -23.88 17.85 -6.81
CA LEU A 275 -23.05 18.43 -5.75
C LEU A 275 -21.83 19.07 -6.42
N SER A 276 -21.38 20.22 -5.94
CA SER A 276 -20.11 20.83 -6.37
C SER A 276 -18.92 19.90 -6.12
N HIS A 277 -17.78 20.19 -6.75
CA HIS A 277 -16.56 19.46 -6.44
C HIS A 277 -16.07 19.80 -5.01
N SER A 278 -16.26 21.05 -4.59
CA SER A 278 -15.98 21.54 -3.24
C SER A 278 -16.75 20.78 -2.15
N GLU A 279 -18.06 20.57 -2.29
CA GLU A 279 -18.88 19.82 -1.32
C GLU A 279 -18.44 18.36 -1.20
N ARG A 280 -18.25 17.67 -2.34
CA ARG A 280 -17.76 16.28 -2.36
C ARG A 280 -16.41 16.13 -1.65
N ARG A 281 -15.50 17.08 -1.90
CA ARG A 281 -14.16 17.16 -1.28
C ARG A 281 -14.22 17.43 0.22
N ASN A 282 -15.10 18.32 0.68
CA ASN A 282 -15.28 18.62 2.09
C ASN A 282 -15.94 17.45 2.85
N PHE A 283 -16.91 16.75 2.23
CA PHE A 283 -17.50 15.53 2.78
C PHE A 283 -16.45 14.42 2.99
N GLU A 284 -15.66 14.09 1.96
CA GLU A 284 -14.60 13.07 2.11
C GLU A 284 -13.53 13.49 3.15
N LYS A 285 -13.08 14.75 3.12
CA LYS A 285 -12.12 15.31 4.08
C LYS A 285 -12.60 15.18 5.53
N ASN A 286 -13.86 15.56 5.80
CA ASN A 286 -14.44 15.49 7.15
C ASN A 286 -14.64 14.03 7.59
N TYR A 287 -15.11 13.15 6.71
CA TYR A 287 -15.23 11.72 7.00
C TYR A 287 -13.87 11.12 7.39
N TYR A 288 -12.81 11.34 6.61
CA TYR A 288 -11.49 10.75 6.90
C TYR A 288 -10.85 11.29 8.18
N ASN A 289 -11.08 12.56 8.54
CA ASN A 289 -10.65 13.12 9.82
C ASN A 289 -11.36 12.44 11.02
N ASN A 290 -12.67 12.20 10.89
CA ASN A 290 -13.55 11.81 11.99
C ASN A 290 -13.75 10.29 12.13
N ARG A 291 -13.40 9.50 11.10
CA ARG A 291 -13.72 8.05 10.95
C ARG A 291 -13.52 7.19 12.21
N GLU A 292 -12.49 7.48 12.99
CA GLU A 292 -12.08 6.64 14.13
C GLU A 292 -12.87 6.88 15.43
N PHE A 293 -13.70 7.93 15.54
CA PHE A 293 -14.59 8.08 16.70
C PHE A 293 -15.66 6.98 16.76
N ARG A 294 -16.08 6.42 15.62
CA ARG A 294 -16.99 5.26 15.53
C ARG A 294 -16.43 3.95 16.14
N GLY A 295 -15.17 3.95 16.62
CA GLY A 295 -14.59 2.83 17.38
C GLY A 295 -15.14 2.67 18.80
N LYS A 296 -15.76 3.69 19.39
CA LYS A 296 -16.37 3.59 20.73
C LYS A 296 -17.80 3.04 20.65
N LYS A 297 -17.98 1.77 21.01
CA LYS A 297 -19.27 1.32 21.60
C LYS A 297 -19.37 1.87 23.02
N THR A 298 -19.96 3.04 23.18
CA THR A 298 -20.45 3.51 24.48
C THR A 298 -21.69 2.71 24.88
N ASN A 299 -21.67 2.11 26.08
CA ASN A 299 -22.86 1.44 26.64
C ASN A 299 -23.86 2.47 27.18
N THR A 300 -24.36 3.33 26.30
CA THR A 300 -25.30 4.40 26.62
C THR A 300 -26.39 4.41 25.56
N THR A 301 -27.60 4.06 25.96
CA THR A 301 -28.80 4.12 25.12
C THR A 301 -29.16 5.58 24.86
N GLY A 302 -28.74 6.10 23.70
CA GLY A 302 -29.12 7.41 23.19
C GLY A 302 -28.99 7.42 21.68
N MET A 303 -30.10 7.63 20.96
CA MET A 303 -30.07 7.85 19.53
C MET A 303 -29.57 9.28 19.29
N ILE A 304 -28.35 9.41 18.75
CA ILE A 304 -27.89 10.66 18.16
C ILE A 304 -28.36 10.64 16.71
N ASN A 305 -29.27 11.55 16.33
CA ASN A 305 -29.76 11.63 14.96
C ASN A 305 -28.62 12.04 14.03
N GLU A 306 -28.37 11.25 12.98
CA GLU A 306 -27.30 11.56 12.00
C GLU A 306 -27.60 12.81 11.14
N THR A 307 -28.74 13.46 11.35
CA THR A 307 -29.17 14.71 10.71
C THR A 307 -28.70 15.98 11.44
N GLU A 308 -28.45 15.93 12.76
CA GLU A 308 -28.28 17.15 13.58
C GLU A 308 -26.82 17.66 13.65
N MET A 309 -25.83 16.86 13.20
CA MET A 309 -24.44 17.32 13.04
C MET A 309 -24.18 18.18 11.78
N PHE A 310 -25.22 18.74 11.15
CA PHE A 310 -25.13 19.48 9.88
C PHE A 310 -25.34 21.01 10.00
N SER A 311 -25.71 21.55 11.17
CA SER A 311 -26.10 22.96 11.34
C SER A 311 -25.00 23.87 11.91
N GLU A 312 -24.18 23.38 12.84
CA GLU A 312 -23.19 24.22 13.54
C GLU A 312 -21.82 24.23 12.83
N HIS A 313 -21.19 25.41 12.75
CA HIS A 313 -19.99 25.76 11.93
C HIS A 313 -20.23 26.15 10.46
N MET A 314 -21.45 26.53 10.06
CA MET A 314 -21.65 27.43 8.90
C MET A 314 -21.49 28.91 9.30
N GLY A 315 -20.30 29.27 9.79
CA GLY A 315 -19.91 30.64 10.13
C GLY A 315 -18.69 31.12 9.32
N GLU A 316 -18.79 32.33 8.76
CA GLU A 316 -17.67 33.17 8.29
C GLU A 316 -16.53 32.53 7.47
N GLN A 317 -16.84 31.79 6.40
CA GLN A 317 -15.90 31.59 5.28
C GLN A 317 -16.59 31.78 3.92
N GLY A 318 -16.68 33.04 3.48
CA GLY A 318 -17.31 33.43 2.21
C GLY A 318 -16.37 33.51 1.00
N LYS A 319 -15.08 33.83 1.19
CA LYS A 319 -14.14 34.13 0.07
C LYS A 319 -13.14 33.02 -0.27
N GLU A 320 -12.77 32.14 0.67
CA GLU A 320 -11.77 31.09 0.41
C GLU A 320 -12.31 29.90 -0.42
N LYS A 321 -13.64 29.78 -0.54
CA LYS A 321 -14.31 28.59 -1.10
C LYS A 321 -14.13 28.42 -2.61
N GLU A 322 -14.07 29.53 -3.36
CA GLU A 322 -14.03 29.49 -4.84
C GLU A 322 -12.67 29.06 -5.39
N GLU A 323 -11.56 29.40 -4.73
CA GLU A 323 -10.23 29.02 -5.21
C GLU A 323 -9.91 27.53 -5.03
N GLU A 324 -10.43 26.88 -3.97
CA GLU A 324 -10.14 25.46 -3.67
C GLU A 324 -10.55 24.52 -4.82
N GLU A 325 -11.59 24.88 -5.58
CA GLU A 325 -12.28 24.01 -6.55
C GLU A 325 -11.48 23.72 -7.82
N PHE A 326 -10.61 24.64 -8.24
CA PHE A 326 -9.86 24.53 -9.51
C PHE A 326 -8.54 23.75 -9.40
N TYR A 327 -8.21 23.19 -8.24
CA TYR A 327 -6.90 22.59 -8.00
C TYR A 327 -6.86 21.06 -8.11
N SER A 328 -5.84 20.54 -8.80
CA SER A 328 -5.68 19.11 -9.08
C SER A 328 -5.54 18.24 -7.82
N MET A 329 -6.39 17.20 -7.75
CA MET A 329 -6.37 16.13 -6.74
C MET A 329 -5.37 14.99 -7.09
N ALA A 330 -4.44 15.23 -8.02
CA ALA A 330 -3.30 14.37 -8.26
C ALA A 330 -2.36 14.38 -7.05
N GLU A 331 -1.58 13.31 -6.89
CA GLU A 331 -0.70 13.09 -5.73
C GLU A 331 0.76 13.34 -6.11
N ILE A 332 1.53 13.95 -5.21
CA ILE A 332 2.98 14.10 -5.35
C ILE A 332 3.66 12.81 -4.89
N ALA A 333 4.35 12.14 -5.81
CA ALA A 333 5.08 10.91 -5.52
C ALA A 333 6.35 11.18 -4.71
N SER A 334 7.15 12.14 -5.19
CA SER A 334 8.31 12.68 -4.50
C SER A 334 8.43 14.18 -4.77
N CYS A 335 8.97 14.92 -3.81
CA CYS A 335 9.33 16.32 -3.93
C CYS A 335 10.78 16.56 -3.50
N SER A 336 11.41 17.49 -4.23
CA SER A 336 12.71 18.12 -3.98
C SER A 336 12.86 18.68 -2.56
N TYR A 337 14.08 18.87 -2.08
CA TYR A 337 14.30 19.43 -0.73
C TYR A 337 13.96 20.92 -0.66
N GLU A 338 14.06 21.60 -1.79
CA GLU A 338 13.62 22.96 -2.07
C GLU A 338 12.10 23.08 -1.86
N ALA A 339 11.31 22.18 -2.47
CA ALA A 339 9.86 22.13 -2.23
C ALA A 339 9.53 21.74 -0.77
N ARG A 340 10.36 20.89 -0.13
CA ARG A 340 10.19 20.53 1.30
C ARG A 340 10.45 21.72 2.24
N LYS A 341 11.39 22.62 1.90
CA LYS A 341 11.60 23.89 2.63
C LYS A 341 10.34 24.76 2.56
N ALA A 342 9.67 24.81 1.41
CA ALA A 342 8.33 25.40 1.23
C ALA A 342 7.17 24.55 1.81
N GLY A 343 7.45 23.56 2.67
CA GLY A 343 6.44 22.77 3.37
C GLY A 343 5.72 21.69 2.54
N VAL A 344 6.06 21.51 1.25
CA VAL A 344 5.52 20.44 0.40
C VAL A 344 6.03 19.07 0.88
N LYS A 345 5.22 18.02 0.75
CA LYS A 345 5.54 16.67 1.25
C LYS A 345 5.12 15.59 0.26
N ASN A 346 5.83 14.46 0.26
CA ASN A 346 5.43 13.26 -0.47
C ASN A 346 4.03 12.81 -0.01
N GLY A 347 3.17 12.37 -0.93
CA GLY A 347 1.76 12.04 -0.65
C GLY A 347 0.82 13.26 -0.55
N MET A 348 1.33 14.50 -0.62
CA MET A 348 0.48 15.69 -0.67
C MET A 348 -0.26 15.78 -2.01
N LEU A 349 -1.49 16.30 -1.98
CA LEU A 349 -2.24 16.61 -3.20
C LEU A 349 -1.69 17.86 -3.88
N MET A 350 -1.58 17.83 -5.20
CA MET A 350 -0.94 18.87 -6.03
C MET A 350 -1.52 20.27 -5.77
N GLY A 351 -2.83 20.36 -5.54
CA GLY A 351 -3.50 21.60 -5.17
C GLY A 351 -2.97 22.26 -3.89
N LYS A 352 -2.86 21.48 -2.80
CA LYS A 352 -2.30 21.98 -1.54
C LYS A 352 -0.82 22.35 -1.71
N ALA A 353 -0.08 21.60 -2.51
CA ALA A 353 1.32 21.88 -2.79
C ALA A 353 1.51 23.20 -3.57
N LYS A 354 0.65 23.50 -4.56
CA LYS A 354 0.66 24.79 -5.27
C LYS A 354 0.23 25.98 -4.41
N LYS A 355 -0.62 25.79 -3.39
CA LYS A 355 -0.92 26.83 -2.39
C LYS A 355 0.28 27.13 -1.47
N LEU A 356 1.11 26.13 -1.16
CA LEU A 356 2.31 26.30 -0.31
C LEU A 356 3.54 26.77 -1.11
N CYS A 357 3.60 26.46 -2.40
CA CYS A 357 4.74 26.71 -3.28
C CYS A 357 4.18 27.04 -4.69
N PRO A 358 3.76 28.29 -4.95
CA PRO A 358 3.17 28.70 -6.23
C PRO A 358 4.08 28.45 -7.43
N GLU A 359 5.39 28.53 -7.23
CA GLU A 359 6.47 28.30 -8.21
C GLU A 359 6.81 26.82 -8.43
N LEU A 360 6.21 25.88 -7.68
CA LEU A 360 6.45 24.43 -7.75
C LEU A 360 6.35 23.88 -9.17
N GLN A 361 7.42 23.27 -9.67
CA GLN A 361 7.48 22.70 -11.01
C GLN A 361 7.17 21.20 -11.00
N THR A 362 6.48 20.71 -12.04
CA THR A 362 6.03 19.32 -12.13
C THR A 362 6.77 18.57 -13.23
N ILE A 363 7.36 17.43 -12.89
CA ILE A 363 7.94 16.49 -13.85
C ILE A 363 7.15 15.18 -13.89
N ASN A 364 7.15 14.53 -15.05
CA ASN A 364 6.54 13.21 -15.25
C ASN A 364 7.34 12.11 -14.52
N TYR A 365 6.75 10.93 -14.42
CA TYR A 365 7.45 9.71 -14.01
C TYR A 365 8.44 9.23 -15.08
N ASP A 366 9.53 8.61 -14.64
CA ASP A 366 10.60 7.99 -15.41
C ASP A 366 10.83 6.59 -14.83
N PHE A 367 9.91 5.66 -15.08
CA PHE A 367 9.90 4.36 -14.39
C PHE A 367 11.10 3.50 -14.79
N GLU A 368 11.52 3.61 -16.05
CA GLU A 368 12.71 3.01 -16.61
C GLU A 368 13.98 3.50 -15.88
N GLY A 369 14.15 4.82 -15.74
CA GLY A 369 15.26 5.40 -14.98
C GLY A 369 15.22 5.08 -13.48
N TYR A 370 14.04 4.96 -12.86
CA TYR A 370 13.94 4.51 -11.47
C TYR A 370 14.38 3.05 -11.33
N SER A 371 13.98 2.18 -12.24
CA SER A 371 14.39 0.76 -12.26
C SER A 371 15.89 0.62 -12.46
N GLU A 372 16.48 1.40 -13.37
CA GLU A 372 17.92 1.48 -13.63
C GLU A 372 18.69 1.87 -12.36
N VAL A 373 18.38 3.04 -11.77
CA VAL A 373 19.13 3.57 -10.62
C VAL A 373 18.97 2.69 -9.38
N ALA A 374 17.77 2.13 -9.16
CA ALA A 374 17.57 1.14 -8.10
C ALA A 374 18.46 -0.10 -8.28
N ARG A 375 18.61 -0.59 -9.52
CA ARG A 375 19.48 -1.74 -9.80
C ARG A 375 20.95 -1.40 -9.56
N ILE A 376 21.42 -0.25 -10.06
CA ILE A 376 22.80 0.23 -9.85
C ILE A 376 23.11 0.39 -8.36
N LEU A 377 22.16 0.89 -7.56
CA LEU A 377 22.29 1.01 -6.10
C LEU A 377 22.49 -0.37 -5.44
N TYR A 378 21.63 -1.34 -5.74
CA TYR A 378 21.75 -2.69 -5.18
C TYR A 378 23.00 -3.43 -5.66
N ASP A 379 23.35 -3.33 -6.95
CA ASP A 379 24.59 -3.89 -7.50
C ASP A 379 25.85 -3.27 -6.86
N THR A 380 25.83 -1.95 -6.60
CA THR A 380 26.92 -1.24 -5.91
C THR A 380 27.08 -1.72 -4.48
N VAL A 381 26.01 -1.81 -3.69
CA VAL A 381 26.10 -2.27 -2.30
C VAL A 381 26.50 -3.77 -2.22
N ALA A 382 25.99 -4.60 -3.13
CA ALA A 382 26.37 -6.01 -3.24
C ALA A 382 27.88 -6.21 -3.44
N SER A 383 28.54 -5.30 -4.19
CA SER A 383 29.99 -5.34 -4.42
C SER A 383 30.86 -4.96 -3.21
N PHE A 384 30.25 -4.58 -2.08
CA PHE A 384 30.91 -4.50 -0.75
C PHE A 384 30.53 -5.66 0.17
N THR A 385 29.25 -6.06 0.21
CA THR A 385 28.74 -7.15 1.05
C THR A 385 27.43 -7.74 0.52
N HIS A 386 27.22 -9.05 0.71
CA HIS A 386 25.94 -9.71 0.45
C HIS A 386 24.98 -9.65 1.66
N ASP A 387 25.45 -9.15 2.80
CA ASP A 387 24.68 -9.07 4.04
C ASP A 387 23.89 -7.76 4.09
N ILE A 388 22.88 -7.75 3.19
CA ILE A 388 21.93 -6.68 2.90
C ILE A 388 20.52 -7.13 3.32
N GLU A 389 19.72 -6.27 3.94
CA GLU A 389 18.27 -6.43 4.00
C GLU A 389 17.58 -5.41 3.07
N ALA A 390 17.03 -5.91 1.96
CA ALA A 390 16.26 -5.11 1.01
C ALA A 390 14.95 -4.57 1.65
N VAL A 391 14.80 -3.24 1.71
CA VAL A 391 13.61 -2.57 2.27
C VAL A 391 12.67 -2.12 1.14
N SER A 392 13.10 -1.23 0.24
CA SER A 392 12.38 -0.79 -0.97
C SER A 392 13.28 -0.89 -2.22
N CYS A 393 12.95 -0.17 -3.30
CA CYS A 393 13.85 0.04 -4.45
C CYS A 393 14.96 1.08 -4.19
N ASP A 394 14.79 1.93 -3.18
CA ASP A 394 15.61 3.11 -2.88
C ASP A 394 16.12 3.18 -1.43
N GLU A 395 15.76 2.17 -0.61
CA GLU A 395 16.06 2.05 0.81
C GLU A 395 16.54 0.61 1.13
N MET A 396 17.67 0.48 1.85
CA MET A 396 18.16 -0.81 2.37
C MET A 396 18.93 -0.68 3.68
N LEU A 397 19.03 -1.79 4.40
CA LEU A 397 19.90 -1.96 5.57
C LEU A 397 21.08 -2.87 5.20
N ILE A 398 22.26 -2.66 5.78
CA ILE A 398 23.42 -3.57 5.68
C ILE A 398 24.05 -3.78 7.05
N ASP A 399 24.60 -4.97 7.28
CA ASP A 399 25.53 -5.23 8.39
C ASP A 399 26.96 -4.93 7.89
N CYS A 400 27.70 -4.12 8.66
CA CYS A 400 29.01 -3.61 8.24
C CYS A 400 30.19 -4.28 8.95
N VAL A 401 29.95 -5.16 9.92
CA VAL A 401 31.00 -5.72 10.79
C VAL A 401 32.18 -6.27 9.98
N ASP A 402 31.92 -7.19 9.05
CA ASP A 402 32.96 -7.81 8.23
C ASP A 402 33.64 -6.80 7.29
N VAL A 403 32.88 -5.86 6.71
CA VAL A 403 33.42 -4.87 5.75
C VAL A 403 34.41 -3.94 6.46
N LEU A 404 34.09 -3.49 7.67
CA LEU A 404 34.96 -2.64 8.47
C LEU A 404 36.19 -3.41 8.98
N ALA A 405 36.02 -4.68 9.36
CA ALA A 405 37.11 -5.54 9.82
C ALA A 405 38.18 -5.79 8.74
N ASP A 406 37.77 -6.15 7.51
CA ASP A 406 38.72 -6.44 6.41
C ASP A 406 39.39 -5.19 5.85
N THR A 407 38.68 -4.06 5.82
CA THR A 407 39.18 -2.82 5.19
C THR A 407 39.93 -1.90 6.15
N GLY A 408 39.76 -2.07 7.46
CA GLY A 408 40.27 -1.13 8.47
C GLY A 408 39.56 0.23 8.48
N ALA A 409 38.53 0.44 7.64
CA ALA A 409 37.81 1.69 7.53
C ALA A 409 37.05 2.01 8.83
N SER A 410 37.03 3.29 9.24
CA SER A 410 36.01 3.73 10.20
C SER A 410 34.60 3.69 9.56
N PRO A 411 33.53 3.56 10.36
CA PRO A 411 32.16 3.60 9.83
C PRO A 411 31.86 4.89 9.05
N MET A 412 32.49 6.00 9.43
CA MET A 412 32.33 7.28 8.73
C MET A 412 33.07 7.29 7.39
N GLN A 413 34.31 6.77 7.29
CA GLN A 413 35.01 6.66 6.00
C GLN A 413 34.24 5.75 5.02
N PHE A 414 33.77 4.57 5.46
CA PHE A 414 32.96 3.70 4.60
C PHE A 414 31.65 4.38 4.15
N ALA A 415 30.97 5.11 5.05
CA ALA A 415 29.76 5.86 4.68
C ALA A 415 30.04 7.01 3.71
N THR A 416 31.19 7.67 3.80
CA THR A 416 31.63 8.68 2.80
C THR A 416 31.84 8.00 1.44
N TYR A 417 32.74 7.02 1.40
CA TYR A 417 33.12 6.31 0.18
C TYR A 417 31.89 5.73 -0.55
N LEU A 418 31.03 5.00 0.17
CA LEU A 418 29.82 4.41 -0.39
C LEU A 418 28.85 5.46 -0.97
N ARG A 419 28.70 6.63 -0.32
CA ARG A 419 27.88 7.73 -0.86
C ARG A 419 28.47 8.31 -2.15
N GLU A 420 29.79 8.36 -2.26
CA GLU A 420 30.48 8.86 -3.45
C GLU A 420 30.41 7.85 -4.60
N THR A 421 30.68 6.56 -4.35
CA THR A 421 30.50 5.49 -5.34
C THR A 421 29.06 5.44 -5.87
N ILE A 422 28.04 5.61 -5.00
CA ILE A 422 26.63 5.71 -5.42
C ILE A 422 26.40 6.97 -6.26
N ARG A 423 26.89 8.13 -5.82
CA ARG A 423 26.74 9.42 -6.52
C ARG A 423 27.35 9.39 -7.92
N GLU A 424 28.52 8.79 -8.08
CA GLU A 424 29.21 8.64 -9.35
C GLU A 424 28.48 7.68 -10.29
N LYS A 425 28.13 6.48 -9.81
CA LYS A 425 27.47 5.44 -10.65
C LYS A 425 26.02 5.77 -11.02
N THR A 426 25.32 6.58 -10.22
CA THR A 426 23.88 6.88 -10.42
C THR A 426 23.57 8.31 -10.85
N GLY A 427 24.51 9.25 -10.66
CA GLY A 427 24.25 10.69 -10.74
C GLY A 427 23.29 11.23 -9.66
N CYS A 428 22.99 10.43 -8.62
CA CYS A 428 22.01 10.73 -7.59
C CYS A 428 22.62 10.61 -6.19
N ASN A 429 22.25 11.51 -5.28
CA ASN A 429 22.75 11.48 -3.90
C ASN A 429 22.03 10.42 -3.05
N ALA A 430 22.79 9.82 -2.12
CA ALA A 430 22.27 9.02 -1.02
C ALA A 430 22.65 9.64 0.33
N SER A 431 21.82 9.39 1.34
CA SER A 431 22.15 9.69 2.74
C SER A 431 22.24 8.40 3.54
N ILE A 432 23.23 8.32 4.44
CA ILE A 432 23.52 7.11 5.22
C ILE A 432 23.37 7.37 6.72
N GLY A 433 22.54 6.57 7.38
CA GLY A 433 22.45 6.53 8.84
C GLY A 433 23.21 5.35 9.39
N ILE A 434 24.05 5.56 10.40
CA ILE A 434 24.90 4.53 11.01
C ILE A 434 24.48 4.36 12.48
N GLY A 435 24.37 3.13 12.97
CA GLY A 435 24.08 2.87 14.38
C GLY A 435 24.23 1.41 14.79
N LYS A 436 24.29 1.16 16.11
CA LYS A 436 24.54 -0.18 16.68
C LYS A 436 23.41 -1.21 16.54
N ASN A 437 22.25 -0.80 16.01
CA ASN A 437 21.11 -1.66 15.68
C ASN A 437 20.28 -1.04 14.54
N LEU A 438 19.35 -1.83 13.97
CA LEU A 438 18.57 -1.46 12.79
C LEU A 438 17.68 -0.22 13.02
N LEU A 439 17.12 -0.06 14.22
CA LEU A 439 16.37 1.15 14.61
C LEU A 439 17.25 2.40 14.56
N LEU A 440 18.40 2.37 15.25
CA LEU A 440 19.29 3.52 15.37
C LEU A 440 19.85 3.95 14.01
N ALA A 441 20.22 3.01 13.15
CA ALA A 441 20.63 3.31 11.78
C ALA A 441 19.52 4.04 10.99
N ARG A 442 18.26 3.59 11.05
CA ARG A 442 17.13 4.26 10.36
C ARG A 442 16.78 5.62 10.96
N LEU A 443 16.96 5.81 12.26
CA LEU A 443 16.78 7.12 12.89
C LEU A 443 17.93 8.08 12.53
N ALA A 444 19.16 7.60 12.46
CA ALA A 444 20.31 8.37 12.01
C ALA A 444 20.13 8.93 10.59
N THR A 445 19.58 8.15 9.65
CA THR A 445 19.30 8.61 8.29
C THR A 445 18.37 9.83 8.25
N LYS A 446 17.42 9.94 9.19
CA LYS A 446 16.52 11.11 9.29
C LYS A 446 17.25 12.39 9.70
N LYS A 447 18.36 12.27 10.43
CA LYS A 447 19.26 13.39 10.80
C LYS A 447 20.34 13.65 9.72
N ALA A 448 20.68 12.63 8.92
CA ALA A 448 21.66 12.71 7.84
C ALA A 448 21.14 13.38 6.55
N LYS A 449 19.83 13.32 6.28
CA LYS A 449 19.23 13.88 5.04
C LYS A 449 19.09 15.40 5.09
N PRO A 450 19.34 16.12 3.97
CA PRO A 450 19.73 15.65 2.64
C PRO A 450 21.23 15.52 2.42
N ASN A 451 21.64 14.60 1.54
CA ASN A 451 23.00 14.36 1.09
C ASN A 451 24.06 14.42 2.20
N GLY A 452 23.86 13.64 3.26
CA GLY A 452 24.76 13.59 4.40
C GLY A 452 24.88 12.20 5.00
N GLN A 453 25.65 12.09 6.07
CA GLN A 453 25.74 10.89 6.88
C GLN A 453 25.74 11.23 8.36
N PHE A 454 25.22 10.34 9.20
CA PHE A 454 25.20 10.54 10.65
C PHE A 454 25.47 9.24 11.39
N LEU A 455 26.39 9.28 12.37
CA LEU A 455 26.67 8.19 13.29
C LEU A 455 25.95 8.41 14.60
N MET A 456 24.96 7.55 14.90
CA MET A 456 24.23 7.55 16.16
C MET A 456 25.06 6.85 17.24
N LYS A 457 25.94 7.61 17.92
CA LYS A 457 26.66 7.14 19.11
C LYS A 457 25.69 6.77 20.25
N GLU A 458 26.08 5.84 21.09
CA GLU A 458 25.26 5.37 22.22
C GLU A 458 24.91 6.49 23.21
N GLU A 459 25.91 7.25 23.67
CA GLU A 459 25.78 8.38 24.60
C GLU A 459 24.75 9.42 24.12
N GLU A 460 24.88 9.85 22.86
CA GLU A 460 23.98 10.83 22.23
C GLU A 460 22.57 10.25 21.99
N SER A 461 22.46 8.94 21.73
CA SER A 461 21.21 8.31 21.28
C SER A 461 20.07 8.42 22.28
N LEU A 462 20.34 8.31 23.58
CA LEU A 462 19.30 8.34 24.62
C LEU A 462 18.62 9.71 24.71
N ALA A 463 19.39 10.80 24.58
CA ALA A 463 18.87 12.16 24.54
C ALA A 463 18.08 12.42 23.25
N ILE A 464 18.68 12.14 22.10
CA ILE A 464 18.08 12.36 20.77
C ILE A 464 16.76 11.59 20.61
N ILE A 465 16.68 10.36 21.12
CA ILE A 465 15.47 9.55 21.01
C ILE A 465 14.38 10.05 21.96
N LYS A 466 14.70 10.47 23.19
CA LYS A 466 13.71 10.97 24.16
C LYS A 466 12.86 12.11 23.59
N GLU A 467 13.47 13.04 22.87
CA GLU A 467 12.80 14.18 22.22
C GLU A 467 12.08 13.82 20.91
N LEU A 468 12.42 12.67 20.29
CA LEU A 468 11.87 12.26 19.01
C LEU A 468 10.34 12.10 19.09
N PRO A 469 9.56 12.72 18.17
CA PRO A 469 8.12 12.50 18.08
C PRO A 469 7.80 11.01 17.87
N VAL A 470 6.86 10.45 18.62
CA VAL A 470 6.58 9.00 18.64
C VAL A 470 6.18 8.46 17.27
N ARG A 471 5.54 9.30 16.45
CA ARG A 471 5.17 9.04 15.04
C ARG A 471 6.38 8.84 14.09
N ASN A 472 7.61 9.12 14.54
CA ASN A 472 8.83 8.83 13.80
C ASN A 472 9.38 7.41 14.05
N LEU A 473 8.88 6.67 15.05
CA LEU A 473 9.30 5.30 15.33
C LEU A 473 8.76 4.32 14.26
N PRO A 474 9.55 3.31 13.84
CA PRO A 474 9.07 2.28 12.91
C PRO A 474 7.82 1.56 13.45
N GLY A 475 6.74 1.57 12.67
CA GLY A 475 5.46 0.95 13.02
C GLY A 475 4.38 1.92 13.51
N VAL A 476 4.72 3.16 13.89
CA VAL A 476 3.74 4.16 14.34
C VAL A 476 3.09 4.86 13.15
N GLY A 477 2.18 4.15 12.47
CA GLY A 477 1.31 4.71 11.44
C GLY A 477 0.23 5.65 12.00
N TRP A 478 -0.52 6.34 11.12
CA TRP A 478 -1.46 7.41 11.51
C TRP A 478 -2.47 7.01 12.62
N ALA A 479 -3.13 5.85 12.48
CA ALA A 479 -4.11 5.36 13.46
C ALA A 479 -3.47 5.09 14.84
N LEU A 480 -2.29 4.48 14.86
CA LEU A 480 -1.55 4.20 16.10
C LEU A 480 -1.02 5.51 16.71
N GLY A 481 -0.51 6.43 15.89
CA GLY A 481 -0.12 7.77 16.31
C GLY A 481 -1.27 8.56 16.92
N LYS A 482 -2.45 8.55 16.30
CA LYS A 482 -3.66 9.20 16.82
C LYS A 482 -4.14 8.57 18.12
N LYS A 483 -4.04 7.24 18.25
CA LYS A 483 -4.34 6.55 19.50
C LYS A 483 -3.35 6.89 20.62
N LEU A 484 -2.05 7.04 20.31
CA LEU A 484 -1.04 7.53 21.24
C LEU A 484 -1.30 9.00 21.64
N ASP A 485 -1.70 9.86 20.70
CA ASP A 485 -2.10 11.24 21.01
C ASP A 485 -3.28 11.28 22.01
N THR A 486 -4.24 10.34 21.92
CA THR A 486 -5.35 10.25 22.91
C THR A 486 -4.93 9.78 24.30
N LEU A 487 -3.69 9.28 24.44
CA LEU A 487 -3.03 9.02 25.73
C LEU A 487 -2.04 10.14 26.12
N ASN A 488 -2.09 11.28 25.41
CA ASN A 488 -1.15 12.41 25.49
C ASN A 488 0.32 12.06 25.14
N ILE A 489 0.59 10.89 24.54
CA ILE A 489 1.93 10.47 24.12
C ILE A 489 2.26 11.11 22.77
N LYS A 490 3.18 12.09 22.77
CA LYS A 490 3.63 12.82 21.56
C LYS A 490 5.08 12.51 21.22
N THR A 491 5.93 12.33 22.23
CA THR A 491 7.36 12.02 22.15
C THR A 491 7.65 10.59 22.59
N CYS A 492 8.87 10.11 22.33
CA CYS A 492 9.36 8.88 22.92
C CYS A 492 9.57 9.00 24.43
N GLY A 493 9.86 10.21 24.96
CA GLY A 493 9.93 10.48 26.39
C GLY A 493 8.59 10.20 27.09
N ASP A 494 7.48 10.68 26.54
CA ASP A 494 6.13 10.39 27.07
C ASP A 494 5.84 8.86 27.03
N LEU A 495 6.32 8.20 25.98
CA LEU A 495 6.20 6.75 25.80
C LEU A 495 7.11 5.94 26.76
N GLN A 496 8.15 6.55 27.34
CA GLN A 496 8.98 5.92 28.38
C GLN A 496 8.32 5.98 29.76
N THR A 497 7.43 6.96 30.03
CA THR A 497 6.84 7.19 31.36
C THR A 497 5.49 6.49 31.56
N ILE A 498 4.76 6.15 30.50
CA ILE A 498 3.49 5.42 30.63
C ILE A 498 3.70 4.00 31.17
N SER A 499 2.80 3.56 32.05
CA SER A 499 2.76 2.18 32.55
C SER A 499 2.52 1.19 31.42
N LEU A 500 3.29 0.09 31.43
CA LEU A 500 3.22 -0.95 30.42
C LEU A 500 1.79 -1.49 30.26
N ASP A 501 1.07 -1.74 31.36
CA ASP A 501 -0.25 -2.36 31.34
C ASP A 501 -1.32 -1.51 30.63
N VAL A 502 -1.30 -0.19 30.83
CA VAL A 502 -2.19 0.74 30.12
C VAL A 502 -1.88 0.72 28.63
N LEU A 503 -0.59 0.77 28.26
CA LEU A 503 -0.18 0.72 26.86
C LEU A 503 -0.53 -0.64 26.21
N GLN A 504 -0.32 -1.76 26.91
CA GLN A 504 -0.70 -3.11 26.42
C GLN A 504 -2.21 -3.23 26.21
N LYS A 505 -3.01 -2.77 27.18
CA LYS A 505 -4.48 -2.76 27.09
C LYS A 505 -4.99 -1.97 25.90
N GLU A 506 -4.32 -0.87 25.55
CA GLU A 506 -4.75 0.02 24.49
C GLU A 506 -4.24 -0.37 23.09
N ILE A 507 -2.95 -0.72 22.93
CA ILE A 507 -2.34 -0.97 21.60
C ILE A 507 -1.87 -2.41 21.37
N GLY A 508 -2.12 -3.31 22.33
CA GLY A 508 -1.81 -4.73 22.27
C GLY A 508 -0.37 -5.05 22.70
N ASN A 509 -0.21 -6.17 23.41
CA ASN A 509 1.00 -6.49 24.19
C ASN A 509 2.30 -6.37 23.39
N LYS A 510 2.36 -6.99 22.20
CA LYS A 510 3.56 -6.95 21.35
C LYS A 510 3.88 -5.54 20.82
N THR A 511 2.87 -4.76 20.47
CA THR A 511 3.05 -3.39 19.99
C THR A 511 3.60 -2.50 21.11
N ALA A 512 3.01 -2.60 22.30
CA ALA A 512 3.41 -1.85 23.49
C ALA A 512 4.85 -2.15 23.92
N ILE A 513 5.21 -3.44 24.02
CA ILE A 513 6.58 -3.87 24.37
C ILE A 513 7.59 -3.34 23.32
N ASN A 514 7.33 -3.58 22.03
CA ASN A 514 8.22 -3.11 20.97
C ASN A 514 8.38 -1.59 20.96
N LEU A 515 7.31 -0.83 21.17
CA LEU A 515 7.39 0.64 21.21
C LEU A 515 8.14 1.16 22.44
N ILE A 516 8.02 0.52 23.61
CA ILE A 516 8.80 0.91 24.81
C ILE A 516 10.30 0.55 24.67
N GLN A 517 10.65 -0.50 23.92
CA GLN A 517 12.05 -0.76 23.59
C GLN A 517 12.56 0.26 22.56
N PHE A 518 11.79 0.52 21.50
CA PHE A 518 12.16 1.51 20.48
C PHE A 518 12.27 2.94 21.04
N SER A 519 11.43 3.33 22.01
CA SER A 519 11.52 4.63 22.69
C SER A 519 12.78 4.76 23.57
N LYS A 520 13.48 3.65 23.84
CA LYS A 520 14.78 3.60 24.55
C LYS A 520 15.96 3.33 23.61
N GLY A 521 15.73 3.31 22.29
CA GLY A 521 16.76 2.97 21.29
C GLY A 521 17.16 1.50 21.24
N ILE A 522 16.43 0.62 21.94
CA ILE A 522 16.70 -0.81 22.04
C ILE A 522 15.96 -1.52 20.89
N ASP A 523 16.71 -2.31 20.13
CA ASP A 523 16.19 -3.13 19.03
C ASP A 523 17.01 -4.43 18.95
N ASP A 524 16.34 -5.55 19.17
CA ASP A 524 16.92 -6.90 19.23
C ASP A 524 16.99 -7.60 17.86
N ARG A 525 16.39 -6.98 16.83
CA ARG A 525 16.24 -7.58 15.50
C ARG A 525 17.59 -7.66 14.78
N THR A 526 17.98 -8.87 14.41
CA THR A 526 19.03 -9.10 13.41
C THR A 526 18.57 -8.68 12.02
N LEU A 527 19.54 -8.37 11.15
CA LEU A 527 19.33 -8.22 9.71
C LEU A 527 18.66 -9.46 9.10
N LYS A 528 17.80 -9.28 8.09
CA LYS A 528 17.07 -10.38 7.42
C LYS A 528 17.31 -10.36 5.92
N SER A 529 18.49 -10.83 5.51
CA SER A 529 18.88 -10.97 4.11
C SER A 529 17.94 -11.92 3.35
N GLN A 530 17.60 -13.07 3.94
CA GLN A 530 16.68 -14.02 3.32
C GLN A 530 15.20 -13.73 3.64
N LYS A 531 14.37 -13.56 2.60
CA LYS A 531 12.93 -13.26 2.69
C LYS A 531 12.11 -14.14 1.75
N VAL A 532 11.42 -15.13 2.30
CA VAL A 532 10.49 -16.02 1.55
C VAL A 532 9.14 -15.33 1.31
N ARG A 533 8.71 -15.27 0.04
CA ARG A 533 7.42 -14.68 -0.37
C ARG A 533 6.24 -15.58 0.07
N LYS A 534 5.26 -15.02 0.79
CA LYS A 534 4.13 -15.78 1.39
C LYS A 534 2.78 -15.62 0.67
N SER A 535 2.66 -14.61 -0.20
CA SER A 535 1.46 -14.31 -0.98
C SER A 535 1.82 -13.55 -2.25
N VAL A 536 0.94 -13.64 -3.26
CA VAL A 536 0.95 -12.78 -4.45
C VAL A 536 -0.43 -12.15 -4.57
N SER A 537 -0.53 -10.91 -5.05
CA SER A 537 -1.84 -10.31 -5.36
C SER A 537 -1.78 -9.39 -6.57
N ALA A 538 -2.96 -9.16 -7.13
CA ALA A 538 -3.24 -8.10 -8.09
C ALA A 538 -4.47 -7.34 -7.58
N GLU A 539 -4.31 -6.05 -7.27
CA GLU A 539 -5.39 -5.20 -6.74
C GLU A 539 -5.45 -3.86 -7.49
N ILE A 540 -6.65 -3.48 -7.96
CA ILE A 540 -6.93 -2.20 -8.60
C ILE A 540 -8.05 -1.50 -7.81
N ASN A 541 -7.74 -0.34 -7.25
CA ASN A 541 -8.62 0.44 -6.38
C ASN A 541 -8.83 1.88 -6.91
N TYR A 542 -8.80 2.03 -8.24
CA TYR A 542 -8.90 3.28 -8.98
C TYR A 542 -9.47 2.98 -10.38
N GLY A 543 -10.26 3.88 -10.97
CA GLY A 543 -10.91 3.68 -12.27
C GLY A 543 -12.07 2.68 -12.28
N ILE A 544 -12.22 1.87 -11.24
CA ILE A 544 -13.30 0.87 -11.12
C ILE A 544 -14.67 1.58 -11.06
N ARG A 545 -15.45 1.35 -12.11
CA ARG A 545 -16.86 1.71 -12.30
C ARG A 545 -17.48 0.65 -13.21
N PHE A 546 -18.46 -0.11 -12.73
CA PHE A 546 -19.20 -1.10 -13.52
C PHE A 546 -20.69 -0.74 -13.52
N LYS A 547 -21.40 -1.11 -14.59
CA LYS A 547 -22.86 -0.99 -14.73
C LYS A 547 -23.52 -2.37 -14.81
N LEU A 548 -22.82 -3.35 -15.37
CA LEU A 548 -23.32 -4.71 -15.63
C LEU A 548 -22.41 -5.78 -15.00
N MET A 549 -22.97 -6.94 -14.64
CA MET A 549 -22.20 -8.04 -14.03
C MET A 549 -21.13 -8.56 -15.01
N GLU A 550 -21.46 -8.57 -16.29
CA GLU A 550 -20.63 -9.01 -17.40
C GLU A 550 -19.35 -8.15 -17.53
N GLU A 551 -19.42 -6.86 -17.19
CA GLU A 551 -18.26 -5.96 -17.16
C GLU A 551 -17.33 -6.26 -15.96
N ALA A 552 -17.91 -6.71 -14.84
CA ALA A 552 -17.16 -7.12 -13.66
C ALA A 552 -16.52 -8.52 -13.84
N ASP A 553 -17.23 -9.46 -14.46
CA ASP A 553 -16.71 -10.79 -14.81
C ASP A 553 -15.57 -10.66 -15.85
N GLU A 554 -15.71 -9.90 -16.95
CA GLU A 554 -14.61 -9.68 -17.91
C GLU A 554 -13.39 -9.02 -17.24
N PHE A 555 -13.61 -8.05 -16.35
CA PHE A 555 -12.52 -7.46 -15.57
C PHE A 555 -11.84 -8.49 -14.63
N LEU A 556 -12.60 -9.38 -14.00
CA LEU A 556 -12.06 -10.44 -13.15
C LEU A 556 -11.23 -11.46 -13.93
N SER A 557 -11.63 -11.83 -15.15
CA SER A 557 -10.82 -12.71 -16.00
C SER A 557 -9.47 -12.07 -16.36
N ASN A 558 -9.48 -10.78 -16.72
CA ASN A 558 -8.25 -10.02 -17.00
C ASN A 558 -7.35 -9.88 -15.77
N LEU A 559 -7.92 -9.63 -14.58
CA LEU A 559 -7.16 -9.55 -13.32
C LEU A 559 -6.66 -10.94 -12.85
N SER A 560 -7.37 -12.01 -13.19
CA SER A 560 -6.98 -13.40 -12.92
C SER A 560 -5.83 -13.85 -13.83
N GLN A 561 -5.81 -13.41 -15.10
CA GLN A 561 -4.66 -13.59 -15.98
C GLN A 561 -3.43 -12.85 -15.44
N GLU A 562 -3.59 -11.62 -14.94
CA GLU A 562 -2.48 -10.88 -14.33
C GLU A 562 -1.95 -11.57 -13.05
N LEU A 563 -2.82 -12.14 -12.21
CA LEU A 563 -2.37 -12.93 -11.07
C LEU A 563 -1.66 -14.24 -11.49
N SER A 564 -2.15 -14.90 -12.56
CA SER A 564 -1.50 -16.07 -13.18
C SER A 564 -0.09 -15.74 -13.67
N ASN A 565 0.07 -14.64 -14.43
CA ASN A 565 1.37 -14.14 -14.88
C ASN A 565 2.34 -13.91 -13.71
N ARG A 566 1.88 -13.25 -12.64
CA ARG A 566 2.70 -12.97 -11.43
C ARG A 566 3.11 -14.25 -10.68
N LEU A 567 2.25 -15.28 -10.68
CA LEU A 567 2.53 -16.58 -10.09
C LEU A 567 3.56 -17.37 -10.91
N GLN A 568 3.38 -17.41 -12.23
CA GLN A 568 4.28 -18.09 -13.17
C GLN A 568 5.69 -17.46 -13.19
N ASN A 569 5.79 -16.13 -13.16
CA ASN A 569 7.08 -15.42 -13.13
C ASN A 569 7.96 -15.82 -11.93
N ILE A 570 7.35 -16.01 -10.75
CA ILE A 570 8.06 -16.49 -9.54
C ILE A 570 8.05 -18.03 -9.39
N LYS A 571 7.56 -18.74 -10.40
CA LYS A 571 7.44 -20.20 -10.46
C LYS A 571 6.66 -20.78 -9.25
N ALA A 572 5.59 -20.12 -8.82
CA ALA A 572 4.79 -20.54 -7.66
C ALA A 572 3.34 -20.86 -8.04
N LYS A 573 2.76 -21.88 -7.41
CA LYS A 573 1.33 -22.20 -7.48
C LYS A 573 0.62 -21.85 -6.17
N THR A 574 -0.69 -21.61 -6.20
CA THR A 574 -1.49 -21.24 -5.00
C THR A 574 -2.51 -22.33 -4.63
N LYS A 575 -2.70 -22.57 -3.33
CA LYS A 575 -3.81 -23.37 -2.80
C LYS A 575 -4.95 -22.54 -2.21
N CYS A 576 -4.85 -21.22 -2.14
CA CYS A 576 -5.88 -20.40 -1.50
C CYS A 576 -6.01 -19.04 -2.19
N LEU A 577 -7.18 -18.77 -2.75
CA LEU A 577 -7.53 -17.50 -3.38
C LEU A 577 -8.47 -16.70 -2.46
N THR A 578 -8.31 -15.39 -2.47
CA THR A 578 -9.19 -14.44 -1.79
C THR A 578 -9.59 -13.35 -2.77
N LEU A 579 -10.90 -13.19 -2.99
CA LEU A 579 -11.45 -12.00 -3.63
C LEU A 579 -11.73 -10.96 -2.56
N LYS A 580 -11.30 -9.73 -2.81
CA LYS A 580 -11.42 -8.56 -1.94
C LYS A 580 -11.98 -7.40 -2.75
N LEU A 581 -13.09 -6.84 -2.30
CA LEU A 581 -13.82 -5.76 -2.96
C LEU A 581 -13.85 -4.53 -2.05
N LYS A 582 -13.71 -3.35 -2.65
CA LYS A 582 -14.18 -2.09 -2.06
C LYS A 582 -15.56 -1.76 -2.64
N ILE A 583 -16.54 -1.59 -1.77
CA ILE A 583 -17.90 -1.19 -2.11
C ILE A 583 -18.13 0.21 -1.54
N ARG A 584 -18.73 1.13 -2.32
CA ARG A 584 -19.11 2.47 -1.85
C ARG A 584 -19.98 2.33 -0.60
N SER A 585 -19.61 3.03 0.47
CA SER A 585 -20.38 3.00 1.71
C SER A 585 -21.77 3.63 1.52
N GLU A 586 -22.75 3.19 2.30
CA GLU A 586 -24.05 3.83 2.35
C GLU A 586 -23.93 5.32 2.74
N GLY A 587 -24.78 6.18 2.18
CA GLY A 587 -24.69 7.64 2.31
C GLY A 587 -23.51 8.32 1.58
N ALA A 588 -22.46 7.60 1.17
CA ALA A 588 -21.31 8.23 0.50
C ALA A 588 -21.66 8.66 -0.95
N PRO A 589 -21.14 9.81 -1.45
CA PRO A 589 -21.37 10.28 -2.82
C PRO A 589 -21.07 9.21 -3.90
N LYS A 590 -21.95 9.11 -4.92
CA LYS A 590 -21.70 8.21 -6.07
C LYS A 590 -20.41 8.60 -6.82
N GLU A 591 -20.21 9.89 -7.04
CA GLU A 591 -18.97 10.45 -7.61
C GLU A 591 -18.02 11.00 -6.56
N THR A 592 -16.74 10.68 -6.75
CA THR A 592 -15.69 10.80 -5.74
C THR A 592 -14.89 12.08 -5.89
N ALA A 593 -14.42 12.66 -4.77
CA ALA A 593 -13.69 13.92 -4.75
C ALA A 593 -12.34 13.84 -5.49
N LYS A 594 -11.65 12.68 -5.40
CA LYS A 594 -10.56 12.35 -6.33
C LYS A 594 -11.20 11.73 -7.58
N PHE A 595 -10.98 12.33 -8.75
CA PHE A 595 -11.44 11.81 -10.04
C PHE A 595 -11.06 10.33 -10.19
N LEU A 596 -12.03 9.49 -10.58
CA LEU A 596 -11.90 8.03 -10.67
C LEU A 596 -11.37 7.30 -9.41
N GLY A 597 -11.32 7.97 -8.26
CA GLY A 597 -10.98 7.35 -6.98
C GLY A 597 -11.99 6.29 -6.54
N HIS A 598 -11.62 5.52 -5.53
CA HIS A 598 -12.57 4.63 -4.86
C HIS A 598 -13.57 5.39 -3.96
N GLY A 599 -13.17 6.55 -3.41
CA GLY A 599 -14.00 7.34 -2.48
C GLY A 599 -14.10 6.68 -1.11
N ILE A 600 -15.18 6.95 -0.38
CA ILE A 600 -15.45 6.27 0.90
C ILE A 600 -16.01 4.87 0.62
N CYS A 601 -15.36 3.85 1.18
CA CYS A 601 -15.72 2.46 0.97
C CYS A 601 -15.62 1.60 2.22
N ASP A 602 -16.50 0.61 2.27
CA ASP A 602 -16.37 -0.60 3.07
C ASP A 602 -15.60 -1.66 2.28
N THR A 603 -14.98 -2.61 3.00
CA THR A 603 -14.16 -3.66 2.40
C THR A 603 -14.76 -5.03 2.71
N VAL A 604 -15.15 -5.75 1.66
CA VAL A 604 -15.70 -7.10 1.75
C VAL A 604 -14.69 -8.08 1.17
N ALA A 605 -14.44 -9.20 1.84
CA ALA A 605 -13.51 -10.22 1.34
C ALA A 605 -14.07 -11.63 1.55
N LYS A 606 -13.72 -12.55 0.65
CA LYS A 606 -14.15 -13.95 0.69
C LYS A 606 -13.06 -14.84 0.09
N SER A 607 -12.85 -16.01 0.67
CA SER A 607 -11.74 -16.90 0.31
C SER A 607 -12.21 -18.31 -0.02
N THR A 608 -11.45 -18.99 -0.88
CA THR A 608 -11.61 -20.39 -1.27
C THR A 608 -10.28 -21.13 -1.15
N THR A 609 -10.29 -22.45 -0.99
CA THR A 609 -9.09 -23.29 -0.94
C THR A 609 -9.19 -24.39 -1.99
N ILE A 610 -8.25 -24.38 -2.92
CA ILE A 610 -8.20 -25.27 -4.08
C ILE A 610 -7.46 -26.56 -3.67
N ALA A 611 -7.98 -27.72 -4.05
CA ALA A 611 -7.44 -29.02 -3.64
C ALA A 611 -6.01 -29.25 -4.19
N ILE A 612 -5.81 -28.97 -5.48
CA ILE A 612 -4.51 -28.99 -6.18
C ILE A 612 -4.03 -27.53 -6.30
N ALA A 613 -2.72 -27.29 -6.13
CA ALA A 613 -2.20 -25.94 -6.29
C ALA A 613 -2.13 -25.55 -7.76
N THR A 614 -2.63 -24.37 -8.10
CA THR A 614 -2.67 -23.87 -9.49
C THR A 614 -2.06 -22.48 -9.63
N ASP A 615 -1.61 -22.20 -10.84
CA ASP A 615 -1.16 -20.93 -11.39
C ASP A 615 -1.88 -20.63 -12.72
N GLU A 616 -2.88 -21.43 -13.10
CA GLU A 616 -3.64 -21.33 -14.34
C GLU A 616 -4.77 -20.29 -14.23
N SER A 617 -4.80 -19.31 -15.14
CA SER A 617 -5.76 -18.20 -15.13
C SER A 617 -7.21 -18.65 -15.19
N GLN A 618 -7.54 -19.70 -15.94
CA GLN A 618 -8.90 -20.24 -16.07
C GLN A 618 -9.46 -20.78 -14.73
N ILE A 619 -8.64 -21.46 -13.93
CA ILE A 619 -9.07 -21.99 -12.64
C ILE A 619 -9.20 -20.85 -11.61
N ILE A 620 -8.27 -19.88 -11.66
CA ILE A 620 -8.31 -18.67 -10.83
C ILE A 620 -9.60 -17.87 -11.11
N ASP A 621 -9.92 -17.65 -12.38
CA ASP A 621 -11.11 -16.94 -12.83
C ASP A 621 -12.42 -17.61 -12.38
N GLN A 622 -12.56 -18.93 -12.59
CA GLN A 622 -13.76 -19.68 -12.19
C GLN A 622 -14.02 -19.60 -10.68
N GLU A 623 -12.98 -19.78 -9.86
CA GLU A 623 -13.06 -19.65 -8.41
C GLU A 623 -13.39 -18.21 -7.98
N VAL A 624 -12.76 -17.20 -8.59
CA VAL A 624 -12.94 -15.79 -8.21
C VAL A 624 -14.29 -15.23 -8.65
N CYS A 625 -14.76 -15.56 -9.85
CA CYS A 625 -16.12 -15.22 -10.29
C CYS A 625 -17.19 -15.95 -9.46
N THR A 626 -16.89 -17.15 -8.97
CA THR A 626 -17.74 -17.82 -7.95
C THR A 626 -17.75 -17.06 -6.63
N LEU A 627 -16.59 -16.60 -6.15
CA LEU A 627 -16.51 -15.75 -4.96
C LEU A 627 -17.27 -14.41 -5.13
N LEU A 628 -17.24 -13.78 -6.31
CA LEU A 628 -18.03 -12.56 -6.59
C LEU A 628 -19.53 -12.84 -6.44
N ARG A 629 -20.03 -13.90 -7.08
CA ARG A 629 -21.44 -14.33 -7.00
C ARG A 629 -21.84 -14.77 -5.59
N MET A 630 -20.89 -15.27 -4.79
CA MET A 630 -21.08 -15.56 -3.35
C MET A 630 -20.98 -14.32 -2.44
N ILE A 631 -20.50 -13.17 -2.91
CA ILE A 631 -20.58 -11.88 -2.21
C ILE A 631 -21.85 -11.14 -2.62
N ASN A 632 -22.26 -11.25 -3.90
CA ASN A 632 -23.43 -10.59 -4.49
C ASN A 632 -23.49 -9.07 -4.20
N PRO A 633 -22.45 -8.28 -4.58
CA PRO A 633 -22.43 -6.85 -4.35
C PRO A 633 -23.34 -6.08 -5.34
N THR A 634 -23.76 -4.88 -4.96
CA THR A 634 -24.30 -3.89 -5.91
C THR A 634 -23.21 -3.47 -6.88
N ILE A 635 -23.35 -3.83 -8.16
CA ILE A 635 -22.30 -3.65 -9.18
C ILE A 635 -21.94 -2.18 -9.41
N GLU A 636 -22.93 -1.28 -9.45
CA GLU A 636 -22.70 0.18 -9.53
C GLU A 636 -21.87 0.76 -8.37
N ASP A 637 -21.83 0.06 -7.23
CA ASP A 637 -21.13 0.50 -6.02
C ASP A 637 -19.75 -0.16 -5.86
N MET A 638 -19.34 -1.03 -6.78
CA MET A 638 -17.96 -1.51 -6.82
C MET A 638 -17.00 -0.34 -7.11
N ARG A 639 -15.96 -0.23 -6.29
CA ARG A 639 -14.96 0.87 -6.30
C ARG A 639 -13.52 0.38 -6.23
N GLY A 640 -13.31 -0.90 -6.02
CA GLY A 640 -12.00 -1.56 -6.02
C GLY A 640 -12.15 -3.07 -6.01
N VAL A 641 -11.22 -3.76 -6.67
CA VAL A 641 -11.21 -5.22 -6.85
C VAL A 641 -9.79 -5.73 -6.67
N GLY A 642 -9.63 -6.81 -5.92
CA GLY A 642 -8.34 -7.44 -5.66
C GLY A 642 -8.43 -8.94 -5.50
N ILE A 643 -7.47 -9.64 -6.11
CA ILE A 643 -7.33 -11.09 -6.02
C ILE A 643 -5.99 -11.39 -5.33
N GLN A 644 -6.02 -12.18 -4.25
CA GLN A 644 -4.84 -12.55 -3.48
C GLN A 644 -4.67 -14.08 -3.42
N ALA A 645 -3.52 -14.54 -3.88
CA ALA A 645 -3.01 -15.89 -3.73
C ALA A 645 -2.23 -16.05 -2.42
N THR A 646 -2.51 -17.12 -1.66
CA THR A 646 -1.88 -17.48 -0.38
C THR A 646 -1.74 -19.00 -0.28
N LYS A 647 -0.99 -19.50 0.72
CA LYS A 647 -0.55 -20.92 0.78
C LYS A 647 0.20 -21.31 -0.51
N LEU A 648 1.20 -20.49 -0.87
CA LEU A 648 2.02 -20.69 -2.06
C LEU A 648 2.83 -21.99 -1.97
N GLN A 649 2.99 -22.66 -3.10
CA GLN A 649 3.87 -23.81 -3.29
C GLN A 649 4.87 -23.48 -4.40
N PHE A 650 6.16 -23.57 -4.07
CA PHE A 650 7.26 -23.46 -5.02
C PHE A 650 7.75 -24.87 -5.39
N PRO A 651 8.31 -25.10 -6.60
CA PRO A 651 8.95 -26.36 -6.94
C PRO A 651 10.11 -26.66 -5.99
N ALA A 652 10.36 -27.94 -5.73
CA ALA A 652 11.53 -28.36 -4.98
C ALA A 652 12.81 -28.00 -5.77
N GLU A 653 13.83 -27.50 -5.07
CA GLU A 653 15.13 -27.20 -5.69
C GLU A 653 15.87 -28.51 -5.98
N ASN A 654 15.81 -28.97 -7.24
CA ASN A 654 16.64 -30.07 -7.72
C ASN A 654 18.12 -29.70 -7.54
N LYS A 655 18.89 -30.54 -6.85
CA LYS A 655 20.33 -30.35 -6.57
C LYS A 655 21.24 -30.61 -7.78
N SER A 656 20.84 -30.11 -8.94
CA SER A 656 21.55 -30.22 -10.22
C SER A 656 21.47 -28.87 -10.93
N ILE A 657 22.49 -28.04 -10.75
CA ILE A 657 22.52 -26.65 -11.22
C ILE A 657 22.90 -26.59 -12.71
N PRO A 658 22.03 -26.10 -13.61
CA PRO A 658 22.48 -25.48 -14.85
C PRO A 658 23.00 -24.08 -14.50
N LYS A 659 24.18 -23.67 -14.98
CA LYS A 659 24.66 -22.30 -14.77
C LYS A 659 23.74 -21.30 -15.47
N VAL A 660 22.91 -20.59 -14.72
CA VAL A 660 22.05 -19.52 -15.24
C VAL A 660 22.85 -18.22 -15.32
N ASN A 661 23.37 -17.91 -16.51
CA ASN A 661 24.04 -16.65 -16.77
C ASN A 661 23.01 -15.50 -16.79
N TYR A 662 22.84 -14.80 -15.66
CA TYR A 662 22.04 -13.57 -15.54
C TYR A 662 22.69 -12.34 -16.22
N GLY A 663 23.23 -12.52 -17.43
CA GLY A 663 24.02 -11.49 -18.13
C GLY A 663 23.90 -11.46 -19.66
N ALA A 664 22.97 -12.22 -20.27
CA ALA A 664 22.92 -12.39 -21.74
C ALA A 664 21.70 -11.75 -22.45
N ASP A 665 20.50 -11.74 -21.85
CA ASP A 665 19.24 -11.44 -22.57
C ASP A 665 18.67 -10.01 -22.39
N ILE A 666 19.36 -9.12 -21.67
CA ILE A 666 18.88 -7.74 -21.40
C ILE A 666 19.41 -6.73 -22.45
N THR A 667 20.38 -7.11 -23.28
CA THR A 667 21.07 -6.23 -24.25
C THR A 667 20.34 -6.06 -25.60
N LYS A 668 19.04 -5.78 -25.58
CA LYS A 668 18.22 -5.47 -26.78
C LYS A 668 17.43 -4.16 -26.72
N PHE A 669 18.03 -3.11 -26.17
CA PHE A 669 17.62 -1.72 -26.40
C PHE A 669 18.68 -0.95 -27.21
N THR A 670 18.83 -1.31 -28.49
CA THR A 670 19.66 -0.55 -29.43
C THR A 670 19.02 0.81 -29.70
N VAL A 671 19.78 1.89 -29.50
CA VAL A 671 19.35 3.27 -29.79
C VAL A 671 18.98 3.41 -31.27
N LYS A 672 17.71 3.71 -31.56
CA LYS A 672 17.26 4.06 -32.92
C LYS A 672 17.72 5.48 -33.26
N SER A 673 18.92 5.58 -33.82
CA SER A 673 19.37 6.80 -34.49
C SER A 673 18.45 7.14 -35.66
N THR A 674 18.02 8.41 -35.76
CA THR A 674 17.07 8.87 -36.77
C THR A 674 17.79 9.17 -38.09
N LYS A 675 17.40 8.51 -39.19
CA LYS A 675 17.68 8.98 -40.55
C LYS A 675 16.66 8.51 -41.59
N GLN A 676 16.68 9.18 -42.74
CA GLN A 676 15.56 9.31 -43.69
C GLN A 676 15.26 8.08 -44.56
N ASN A 677 14.09 8.12 -45.23
CA ASN A 677 13.59 7.10 -46.14
C ASN A 677 14.42 6.96 -47.44
N SER A 678 14.68 5.72 -47.88
CA SER A 678 14.88 5.39 -49.31
C SER A 678 14.72 3.89 -49.62
N ILE A 679 13.54 3.52 -50.13
CA ILE A 679 13.19 2.53 -51.19
C ILE A 679 14.11 1.28 -51.41
N ASN A 680 13.50 0.08 -51.43
CA ASN A 680 14.10 -1.24 -51.78
C ASN A 680 14.32 -1.41 -53.30
N PRO A 681 15.26 -2.29 -53.74
CA PRO A 681 14.96 -3.71 -54.05
C PRO A 681 15.85 -4.69 -53.22
N VAL A 682 15.46 -5.90 -52.79
CA VAL A 682 14.78 -7.08 -53.41
C VAL A 682 15.75 -8.02 -54.16
N ASN A 683 15.72 -9.31 -53.78
CA ASN A 683 16.42 -10.50 -54.32
C ASN A 683 17.96 -10.54 -54.12
N SER A 684 18.63 -11.70 -53.97
CA SER A 684 18.18 -13.09 -53.71
C SER A 684 19.36 -13.97 -53.23
N ASP A 685 19.08 -15.25 -52.98
CA ASP A 685 19.96 -16.43 -52.75
C ASP A 685 21.43 -16.35 -53.26
N THR A 686 22.45 -17.06 -52.70
CA THR A 686 22.43 -18.47 -52.23
C THR A 686 23.68 -18.86 -51.40
N LYS A 687 23.53 -19.85 -50.50
CA LYS A 687 24.49 -20.91 -50.01
C LYS A 687 26.04 -20.84 -50.17
N ASN A 688 26.69 -21.32 -49.09
CA ASN A 688 27.81 -22.30 -49.01
C ASN A 688 29.30 -21.90 -49.04
N SER A 689 30.09 -22.75 -48.33
CA SER A 689 31.52 -23.11 -48.51
C SER A 689 32.58 -22.06 -48.13
N LEU A 690 33.27 -22.15 -46.98
CA LEU A 690 34.36 -23.10 -46.57
C LEU A 690 35.72 -22.86 -47.23
N CYS A 691 36.75 -22.72 -46.38
CA CYS A 691 38.18 -23.02 -46.60
C CYS A 691 38.96 -22.15 -47.63
N ASN A 692 40.28 -21.93 -47.50
CA ASN A 692 41.17 -21.94 -46.33
C ASN A 692 42.42 -21.09 -46.63
N ASP A 693 43.29 -20.91 -45.63
CA ASP A 693 44.75 -20.67 -45.71
C ASP A 693 45.31 -19.76 -46.83
N ASN A 694 46.04 -18.71 -46.40
CA ASN A 694 47.50 -18.80 -46.53
C ASN A 694 48.25 -17.90 -45.53
N LYS A 695 49.46 -18.35 -45.14
CA LYS A 695 50.35 -17.64 -44.22
C LYS A 695 51.43 -16.88 -44.99
N LEU A 696 51.73 -15.66 -44.56
CA LEU A 696 53.06 -15.06 -44.72
C LEU A 696 53.52 -14.49 -43.39
N LYS A 697 54.61 -15.05 -42.84
CA LYS A 697 55.42 -14.43 -41.78
C LYS A 697 56.48 -13.55 -42.45
N ILE A 698 56.90 -12.46 -41.80
CA ILE A 698 58.33 -12.17 -41.55
C ILE A 698 58.54 -10.97 -40.60
N ARG A 699 59.44 -11.17 -39.64
CA ARG A 699 60.22 -10.22 -38.81
C ARG A 699 59.54 -9.10 -38.02
N GLU A 700 59.66 -9.23 -36.70
CA GLU A 700 59.76 -8.13 -35.76
C GLU A 700 61.07 -7.33 -35.97
N LYS A 701 61.09 -6.06 -35.54
CA LYS A 701 62.25 -5.46 -34.87
C LYS A 701 61.80 -4.33 -33.94
N SER A 702 62.48 -4.21 -32.80
CA SER A 702 62.17 -3.26 -31.73
C SER A 702 62.87 -1.91 -31.91
N ILE A 703 62.29 -0.86 -31.30
CA ILE A 703 62.94 0.36 -30.79
C ILE A 703 62.07 0.94 -29.66
N SER A 704 62.69 1.67 -28.74
CA SER A 704 62.15 2.26 -27.50
C SER A 704 61.41 3.59 -27.71
N PRO A 705 60.67 4.14 -26.72
CA PRO A 705 59.78 5.28 -26.92
C PRO A 705 60.46 6.65 -26.80
N GLU A 706 59.88 7.66 -27.45
CA GLU A 706 60.18 9.09 -27.23
C GLU A 706 58.90 9.86 -26.86
N THR A 707 59.10 11.00 -26.17
CA THR A 707 58.08 11.79 -25.48
C THR A 707 57.52 12.95 -26.30
N LEU A 708 56.25 13.30 -26.06
CA LEU A 708 55.64 14.58 -26.48
C LEU A 708 54.93 15.27 -25.27
N PRO A 709 54.67 16.58 -25.32
CA PRO A 709 54.80 17.47 -24.15
C PRO A 709 53.52 17.68 -23.31
N PRO A 710 53.65 18.23 -22.09
CA PRO A 710 52.53 18.50 -21.18
C PRO A 710 51.66 19.69 -21.60
N LEU A 711 50.41 19.69 -21.10
CA LEU A 711 49.46 20.80 -21.22
C LEU A 711 49.76 21.88 -20.14
N PRO A 712 49.56 23.18 -20.44
CA PRO A 712 49.89 24.26 -19.52
C PRO A 712 48.87 24.43 -18.39
N PHE A 713 49.38 24.65 -17.18
CA PHE A 713 48.64 25.32 -16.11
C PHE A 713 48.54 26.83 -16.40
N ALA A 714 47.45 27.44 -15.94
CA ALA A 714 47.36 28.87 -15.69
C ALA A 714 46.63 29.07 -14.36
N GLY A 715 47.14 29.96 -13.50
CA GLY A 715 46.64 30.18 -12.14
C GLY A 715 46.49 31.66 -11.81
N GLY A 716 46.40 31.94 -10.51
CA GLY A 716 45.96 33.21 -9.92
C GLY A 716 46.60 34.50 -10.44
N TYR A 717 45.84 35.59 -10.26
CA TYR A 717 46.35 36.96 -10.22
C TYR A 717 45.90 37.57 -8.88
N GLU A 718 46.84 38.23 -8.21
CA GLU A 718 46.57 39.07 -7.04
C GLU A 718 46.39 40.54 -7.49
N LEU A 719 46.37 41.47 -6.54
CA LEU A 719 46.12 42.90 -6.73
C LEU A 719 47.36 43.62 -7.28
N ASP A 720 47.18 44.84 -7.80
CA ASP A 720 47.74 46.07 -7.21
C ASP A 720 47.29 47.33 -8.00
N ASP A 721 47.46 48.48 -7.36
CA ASP A 721 46.77 49.78 -7.51
C ASP A 721 47.04 50.62 -8.78
N ASP A 722 46.09 51.50 -9.15
CA ASP A 722 46.23 52.99 -9.13
C ASP A 722 45.15 53.73 -10.00
N ASP A 723 44.48 54.73 -9.39
CA ASP A 723 43.93 56.02 -9.87
C ASP A 723 43.30 56.21 -11.29
N ASP A 724 42.29 57.09 -11.54
CA ASP A 724 41.73 58.19 -10.74
C ASP A 724 40.26 58.58 -11.08
N HIS A 725 39.59 59.32 -10.17
CA HIS A 725 38.46 60.29 -10.34
C HIS A 725 37.18 59.91 -11.15
N SER A 726 35.94 60.28 -10.77
CA SER A 726 35.42 60.95 -9.56
C SER A 726 33.86 60.91 -9.45
N ILE A 727 33.35 61.05 -8.23
CA ILE A 727 32.02 61.61 -7.82
C ILE A 727 30.73 61.07 -8.49
N THR A 728 29.94 60.31 -7.70
CA THR A 728 28.61 60.77 -7.22
C THR A 728 28.15 59.96 -6.01
N SER A 729 27.49 60.61 -5.06
CA SER A 729 27.09 60.03 -3.76
C SER A 729 25.60 59.70 -3.69
N PHE A 730 25.23 58.67 -2.90
CA PHE A 730 24.10 58.70 -1.96
C PHE A 730 24.14 57.48 -1.02
N GLN A 731 23.84 57.68 0.27
CA GLN A 731 23.79 56.61 1.29
C GLN A 731 22.36 56.06 1.46
N PRO A 732 22.19 54.79 1.88
CA PRO A 732 20.95 54.32 2.49
C PRO A 732 20.84 54.81 3.95
N LEU A 733 19.64 55.23 4.37
CA LEU A 733 19.34 55.64 5.75
C LEU A 733 19.02 54.44 6.66
N SER A 734 19.16 54.66 7.96
CA SER A 734 18.92 53.68 9.02
C SER A 734 17.44 53.46 9.35
N SER A 735 17.19 52.46 10.18
CA SER A 735 15.92 52.23 10.87
C SER A 735 15.43 53.45 11.69
N HIS A 736 14.14 53.44 11.97
CA HIS A 736 13.50 54.22 13.03
C HIS A 736 12.87 53.24 14.02
N ASP A 737 13.22 53.37 15.30
CA ASP A 737 12.35 53.04 16.42
C ASP A 737 12.62 54.06 17.55
N LYS A 738 11.65 54.26 18.45
CA LYS A 738 11.63 55.45 19.33
C LYS A 738 12.13 55.19 20.76
N ILE A 739 13.09 56.04 21.15
CA ILE A 739 13.18 56.84 22.39
C ILE A 739 12.44 56.32 23.64
N VAL A 740 13.19 56.19 24.74
CA VAL A 740 12.96 56.72 26.12
C VAL A 740 13.66 55.79 27.13
N ASP A 741 14.54 56.22 28.06
CA ASP A 741 15.45 57.37 28.20
C ASP A 741 16.47 57.02 29.34
N GLU A 742 17.35 57.96 29.72
CA GLU A 742 18.15 58.01 30.98
C GLU A 742 19.27 56.96 31.20
N ASP A 743 20.40 57.23 30.54
CA ASP A 743 21.67 57.68 31.16
C ASP A 743 22.38 56.90 32.30
N ASP A 744 23.63 56.56 31.97
CA ASP A 744 24.88 56.87 32.70
C ASP A 744 25.66 55.85 33.55
N ASN A 745 26.93 55.72 33.10
CA ASN A 745 28.19 55.50 33.82
C ASN A 745 28.78 54.12 34.18
N ASN A 746 30.06 54.05 33.79
CA ASN A 746 31.21 53.34 34.37
C ASN A 746 31.46 51.83 34.12
N SER A 747 32.31 51.60 33.11
CA SER A 747 33.69 51.12 33.27
C SER A 747 34.02 49.75 33.91
N GLN A 748 34.63 48.92 33.06
CA GLN A 748 35.88 48.18 33.31
C GLN A 748 35.93 47.01 34.33
N LYS A 749 36.03 45.81 33.72
CA LYS A 749 37.13 44.82 33.89
C LYS A 749 37.23 43.89 35.11
N ASN A 750 37.82 42.73 34.80
CA ASN A 750 38.57 41.77 35.63
C ASN A 750 37.81 40.83 36.59
N GLU A 751 37.62 39.60 36.11
CA GLU A 751 38.32 38.39 36.60
C GLU A 751 38.45 38.07 38.12
N ASN A 752 38.01 36.84 38.42
CA ASN A 752 38.62 35.82 39.30
C ASN A 752 38.37 35.77 40.83
N GLU A 753 37.99 34.54 41.23
CA GLU A 753 38.27 33.82 42.50
C GLU A 753 37.75 34.35 43.86
N GLY A 754 37.49 33.43 44.82
CA GLY A 754 37.41 33.80 46.25
C GLY A 754 36.33 33.12 47.14
N ASP A 755 36.50 31.84 47.44
CA ASP A 755 36.04 31.09 48.63
C ASP A 755 34.89 31.55 49.59
N LYS A 756 33.92 30.62 49.74
CA LYS A 756 33.44 29.94 50.98
C LYS A 756 32.99 30.69 52.27
N SER A 757 32.11 29.97 53.00
CA SER A 757 31.67 30.10 54.41
C SER A 757 30.59 31.16 54.69
N ILE A 758 29.33 30.78 54.95
CA ILE A 758 28.74 30.10 56.13
C ILE A 758 28.51 31.05 57.32
N TYR A 759 27.24 31.30 57.62
CA TYR A 759 26.71 31.52 58.97
C TYR A 759 25.44 30.67 59.16
N ILE A 760 25.08 30.38 60.41
CA ILE A 760 24.00 29.47 60.86
C ILE A 760 23.13 30.24 61.88
N ILE A 761 22.07 29.62 62.44
CA ILE A 761 21.24 30.05 63.60
C ILE A 761 20.05 30.96 63.17
N ASP A 762 18.76 30.67 63.46
CA ASP A 762 18.18 29.63 64.32
C ASP A 762 16.75 29.09 63.99
N HIS A 763 16.36 28.04 64.72
CA HIS A 763 15.06 27.36 65.03
C HIS A 763 13.66 27.80 64.44
N VAL A 764 12.64 26.98 64.07
CA VAL A 764 12.04 25.65 64.49
C VAL A 764 10.79 25.78 65.43
N PRO A 765 9.68 24.96 65.42
CA PRO A 765 9.13 23.96 64.45
C PRO A 765 7.53 23.95 64.29
N PRO A 766 6.69 22.85 64.39
CA PRO A 766 5.55 22.62 63.46
C PRO A 766 4.16 22.40 64.16
N PRO A 767 3.19 21.60 63.62
CA PRO A 767 3.15 20.11 63.69
C PRO A 767 2.91 19.42 62.32
N ASP A 768 3.51 18.27 61.99
CA ASP A 768 3.31 16.86 62.45
C ASP A 768 1.96 16.23 61.99
N TYR A 769 1.92 15.04 61.36
CA TYR A 769 2.10 13.73 62.03
C TYR A 769 2.39 12.55 61.06
N LEU A 770 3.39 11.69 61.41
CA LEU A 770 3.55 10.21 61.29
C LEU A 770 2.85 9.37 60.16
N SER A 771 3.29 8.16 59.74
CA SER A 771 4.49 7.28 59.86
C SER A 771 4.18 5.97 59.05
N TYR A 772 5.00 4.94 58.77
CA TYR A 772 6.41 4.49 58.96
C TYR A 772 6.86 3.86 57.60
N SER A 773 8.11 3.56 57.20
CA SER A 773 9.43 3.22 57.79
C SER A 773 9.78 1.71 57.87
N LYS A 774 11.04 1.40 57.48
CA LYS A 774 11.74 0.08 57.36
C LYS A 774 11.40 -0.69 56.06
N VAL A 775 12.32 -0.91 55.10
CA VAL A 775 13.77 -1.27 55.11
C VAL A 775 14.02 -2.70 55.57
N PHE A 776 14.44 -3.54 54.62
CA PHE A 776 15.38 -4.63 54.83
C PHE A 776 16.32 -4.75 53.61
N ILE A 777 17.60 -4.99 53.87
CA ILE A 777 18.63 -5.31 52.86
C ILE A 777 18.83 -6.82 52.90
N PHE A 778 18.97 -7.47 51.75
CA PHE A 778 19.61 -8.77 51.65
C PHE A 778 20.41 -8.91 50.35
N THR A 779 21.52 -9.62 50.41
CA THR A 779 22.54 -9.69 49.35
C THR A 779 22.69 -11.11 48.80
N SER A 780 22.85 -11.21 47.47
CA SER A 780 23.66 -12.20 46.72
C SER A 780 23.58 -13.71 47.08
N PHE A 781 23.18 -14.57 46.12
CA PHE A 781 24.07 -15.51 45.37
C PHE A 781 23.31 -16.62 44.58
N LEU A 782 24.02 -17.20 43.60
CA LEU A 782 23.87 -18.54 42.97
C LEU A 782 22.70 -18.84 42.00
N ASP A 783 23.06 -18.86 40.71
CA ASP A 783 22.97 -19.98 39.74
C ASP A 783 21.74 -20.91 39.71
N PHE A 784 20.99 -20.85 38.59
CA PHE A 784 20.92 -21.96 37.60
C PHE A 784 20.42 -21.48 36.23
#